data_AF-A0A7C3LAH2-F1
#
_entry.id   AF-A0A7C3LAH2-F1
#
_cell.length_a   1.000
_cell.length_b   1.000
_cell.length_c   1.000
_cell.angle_alpha   90.00
_cell.angle_beta   90.00
_cell.angle_gamma   90.00
#
_symmetry.space_group_name_H-M   'P 1'
#
loop_
_entity.id
_entity.type
_entity.pdbx_description
1 polymer ?
#
loop_
_entity_poly.entity_id
_entity_poly.type
_entity_poly.pdbx_seq_one_letter_code
_entity_poly.pdbx_strand_id
1 'polypeptide(L)'
;MKSASRLEQVLKGGHFAVTGELGPPKSSDIEVVRNKARFLKGHVDAVNITDCQTAIVRMSSIAAGLAAMAEGVEPVIQMTCRDRNRIGMQSDILGAAALGAKNLLCLTGDHQKFGNHPGSKGVFDMDSIQMLGMMRSLRDDQQFQCGEKIKDCPPRLFLGAAANPFAGPPDFRAARMGKKIANGADFIQTQIVYNVEKFARFMEMARDLGLPEKAYILAGVTPPRSLGMARYMKNFVPGMDVPDAVIDRLRGAADKEDEGINICVDIINQVKEIKGVAGVHIMAIEWESAVPEIVSRAGLDQRPVIEDLIIAPNLTTPETIVVQGSAEAAAVVEEVTETAAPEAADLGEEILARARQEASEIVAAAQAQAAEIGTDRKVVQTTDDAGEHIMNEKERVMALESVKMGLDALKHAYGLNDDQFNALVKFISAQEILVKEPPVAETAAPVAPTPTAPAPPSPVAPVSTPPAAVEDTKAMDEAKEAAAAKEAEEAQKAADAKAAEEAKKAADAKAAEEAKKAADAKAAEEAKKAADAKAAEEAKEAAAVREAEESKKAVAAETAAPAVPTLELEKIKLAERASKIAPDNYTQAYNGVIRETVLGNGDNSVTVGGSKALPFQLFEGEIPHKQLIAMDVVDAGYEEWPEPLSRHFADVLGNPVAWAQKCVKEYGADALCISLASTDPNGLNRDSAEAAKTAAEVIQAVDVPIIVWGCGNSDKDTDTLRELTAEIGDKKVCLAPLSDANYRSLGATAMAFQHPIVAASPIDVNLAKQLNILLENLGVSLDTVMMDPSVGALGYGIEYTYSVMERIRLAALTQQDEKLQVPIICNLGREVWKAKECRLPTDELLGDQERRGVMMEAITAACMLLCGGEVLIMRHPRAMDLAKELINSLLG
;
A
#
# COMPACT_ATOMS: atom_id res chain seq x y z
N MET A 1 7.27 -25.49 -32.51
CA MET A 1 7.56 -24.38 -33.46
C MET A 1 7.23 -23.08 -32.75
N LYS A 2 7.97 -22.01 -33.01
CA LYS A 2 7.63 -20.66 -32.52
C LYS A 2 6.44 -20.06 -33.30
N SER A 3 6.07 -18.82 -33.02
CA SER A 3 4.76 -18.25 -33.40
C SER A 3 4.56 -18.00 -34.89
N ALA A 4 5.63 -17.77 -35.65
CA ALA A 4 5.55 -17.19 -37.00
C ALA A 4 4.74 -15.88 -36.99
N SER A 5 5.06 -15.01 -36.03
CA SER A 5 4.59 -13.63 -35.98
C SER A 5 5.31 -12.76 -37.02
N ARG A 6 4.73 -11.61 -37.36
CA ARG A 6 5.38 -10.61 -38.21
C ARG A 6 6.66 -10.10 -37.54
N LEU A 7 6.60 -9.81 -36.23
CA LEU A 7 7.77 -9.40 -35.46
C LEU A 7 8.89 -10.46 -35.46
N GLU A 8 8.55 -11.73 -35.23
CA GLU A 8 9.51 -12.84 -35.25
C GLU A 8 10.18 -12.98 -36.63
N GLN A 9 9.41 -12.82 -37.71
CA GLN A 9 9.92 -12.98 -39.08
C GLN A 9 10.81 -11.81 -39.51
N VAL A 10 10.44 -10.56 -39.18
CA VAL A 10 11.28 -9.37 -39.42
C VAL A 10 12.64 -9.51 -38.73
N LEU A 11 12.64 -9.88 -37.45
CA LEU A 11 13.86 -10.08 -36.65
C LEU A 11 14.71 -11.25 -37.16
N LYS A 12 14.09 -12.36 -37.57
CA LYS A 12 14.80 -13.51 -38.17
C LYS A 12 15.37 -13.23 -39.56
N GLY A 13 14.75 -12.35 -40.34
CA GLY A 13 15.29 -11.86 -41.61
C GLY A 13 16.52 -10.95 -41.45
N GLY A 14 16.88 -10.57 -40.23
CA GLY A 14 17.95 -9.61 -39.96
C GLY A 14 17.56 -8.16 -40.28
N HIS A 15 16.27 -7.88 -40.44
CA HIS A 15 15.75 -6.53 -40.67
C HIS A 15 15.65 -5.77 -39.35
N PHE A 16 15.90 -4.45 -39.38
CA PHE A 16 15.76 -3.60 -38.20
C PHE A 16 14.29 -3.40 -37.85
N ALA A 17 13.83 -4.04 -36.77
CA ALA A 17 12.43 -4.05 -36.37
C ALA A 17 11.97 -2.70 -35.80
N VAL A 18 10.70 -2.37 -36.01
CA VAL A 18 10.04 -1.21 -35.41
C VAL A 18 8.77 -1.67 -34.70
N THR A 19 8.69 -1.46 -33.39
CA THR A 19 7.46 -1.73 -32.62
C THR A 19 6.89 -0.45 -32.01
N GLY A 20 5.61 -0.17 -32.25
CA GLY A 20 4.91 0.95 -31.60
C GLY A 20 4.39 0.58 -30.20
N GLU A 21 3.90 1.56 -29.44
CA GLU A 21 3.07 1.35 -28.26
C GLU A 21 1.65 1.86 -28.50
N LEU A 22 0.66 1.22 -27.88
CA LEU A 22 -0.73 1.63 -27.85
C LEU A 22 -1.25 1.47 -26.42
N GLY A 23 -1.59 2.59 -25.78
CA GLY A 23 -2.25 2.61 -24.48
C GLY A 23 -3.76 2.41 -24.60
N PRO A 24 -4.36 1.34 -24.07
CA PRO A 24 -5.82 1.14 -24.10
C PRO A 24 -6.56 2.22 -23.30
N PRO A 25 -7.83 2.53 -23.61
CA PRO A 25 -8.58 3.58 -22.93
C PRO A 25 -8.92 3.22 -21.47
N LYS A 26 -9.23 4.25 -20.67
CA LYS A 26 -9.85 4.13 -19.34
C LYS A 26 -11.38 3.97 -19.44
N SER A 27 -11.85 3.24 -20.46
CA SER A 27 -13.26 3.02 -20.78
C SER A 27 -13.42 1.74 -21.60
N SER A 28 -14.65 1.35 -21.91
CA SER A 28 -14.99 0.25 -22.82
C SER A 28 -15.01 0.65 -24.31
N ASP A 29 -14.65 1.89 -24.67
CA ASP A 29 -14.73 2.38 -26.06
C ASP A 29 -13.62 1.79 -26.95
N ILE A 30 -14.02 0.86 -27.81
CA ILE A 30 -13.14 0.16 -28.75
C ILE A 30 -12.67 1.05 -29.92
N GLU A 31 -13.36 2.14 -30.27
CA GLU A 31 -12.91 3.02 -31.36
C GLU A 31 -11.66 3.81 -30.97
N VAL A 32 -11.41 4.08 -29.68
CA VAL A 32 -10.13 4.66 -29.23
C VAL A 32 -8.96 3.74 -29.60
N VAL A 33 -9.12 2.43 -29.41
CA VAL A 33 -8.09 1.43 -29.77
C VAL A 33 -7.95 1.33 -31.29
N ARG A 34 -9.06 1.27 -32.02
CA ARG A 34 -9.05 1.17 -33.49
C ARG A 34 -8.39 2.39 -34.14
N ASN A 35 -8.72 3.60 -33.69
CA ASN A 35 -8.12 4.82 -34.21
C ASN A 35 -6.61 4.91 -33.93
N LYS A 36 -6.16 4.49 -32.73
CA LYS A 36 -4.73 4.36 -32.44
C LYS A 36 -4.04 3.32 -33.33
N ALA A 37 -4.66 2.16 -33.54
CA ALA A 37 -4.13 1.14 -34.45
C ALA A 37 -4.04 1.63 -35.91
N ARG A 38 -5.02 2.41 -36.39
CA ARG A 38 -5.03 3.03 -37.73
C ARG A 38 -3.85 3.97 -37.95
N PHE A 39 -3.36 4.70 -36.94
CA PHE A 39 -2.13 5.51 -37.06
C PHE A 39 -0.85 4.67 -37.16
N LEU A 40 -0.82 3.48 -36.54
CA LEU A 40 0.38 2.63 -36.50
C LEU A 40 0.47 1.66 -37.69
N LYS A 41 -0.65 1.38 -38.35
CA LYS A 41 -0.76 0.43 -39.47
C LYS A 41 0.18 0.80 -40.62
N GLY A 42 1.04 -0.15 -41.01
CA GLY A 42 2.03 0.04 -42.07
C GLY A 42 3.32 0.75 -41.63
N HIS A 43 3.34 1.40 -40.46
CA HIS A 43 4.51 2.09 -39.92
C HIS A 43 5.29 1.28 -38.87
N VAL A 44 4.67 0.25 -38.29
CA VAL A 44 5.28 -0.67 -37.30
C VAL A 44 5.08 -2.12 -37.72
N ASP A 45 5.97 -3.01 -37.26
CA ASP A 45 5.86 -4.45 -37.51
C ASP A 45 4.97 -5.16 -36.49
N ALA A 46 4.90 -4.63 -35.28
CA ALA A 46 3.95 -5.01 -34.22
C ALA A 46 3.74 -3.85 -33.23
N VAL A 47 2.71 -3.93 -32.39
CA VAL A 47 2.36 -2.90 -31.41
C VAL A 47 2.24 -3.46 -30.00
N ASN A 48 2.95 -2.88 -29.03
CA ASN A 48 2.78 -3.17 -27.61
C ASN A 48 1.40 -2.69 -27.14
N ILE A 49 0.56 -3.63 -26.68
CA ILE A 49 -0.72 -3.33 -26.05
C ILE A 49 -0.52 -3.42 -24.54
N THR A 50 -0.54 -2.27 -23.87
CA THR A 50 -0.12 -2.18 -22.46
C THR A 50 -1.20 -2.69 -21.48
N ASP A 51 -0.81 -3.47 -20.48
CA ASP A 51 -1.70 -4.06 -19.46
C ASP A 51 -1.70 -3.23 -18.16
N CYS A 52 -2.70 -2.36 -18.01
CA CYS A 52 -2.87 -1.47 -16.85
C CYS A 52 -1.56 -0.79 -16.40
N GLN A 53 -0.97 0.02 -17.29
CA GLN A 53 0.30 0.72 -17.03
C GLN A 53 0.19 1.66 -15.84
N THR A 54 1.27 1.82 -15.07
CA THR A 54 1.28 2.55 -13.78
C THR A 54 0.21 2.04 -12.79
N ALA A 55 -0.24 0.79 -12.97
CA ALA A 55 -1.38 0.18 -12.26
C ALA A 55 -2.72 0.92 -12.39
N ILE A 56 -2.91 1.73 -13.44
CA ILE A 56 -4.17 2.42 -13.69
C ILE A 56 -5.10 1.50 -14.50
N VAL A 57 -6.32 1.30 -14.00
CA VAL A 57 -7.36 0.50 -14.66
C VAL A 57 -7.67 1.06 -16.06
N ARG A 58 -7.51 0.19 -17.07
CA ARG A 58 -7.77 0.43 -18.49
C ARG A 58 -8.40 -0.83 -19.10
N MET A 59 -8.88 -0.74 -20.34
CA MET A 59 -9.32 -1.91 -21.13
C MET A 59 -8.20 -2.97 -21.19
N SER A 60 -8.58 -4.25 -21.00
CA SER A 60 -7.66 -5.39 -21.02
C SER A 60 -6.78 -5.43 -22.28
N SER A 61 -5.48 -5.71 -22.11
CA SER A 61 -4.52 -5.77 -23.21
C SER A 61 -4.88 -6.81 -24.27
N ILE A 62 -5.54 -7.91 -23.88
CA ILE A 62 -6.02 -8.95 -24.79
C ILE A 62 -7.16 -8.40 -25.67
N ALA A 63 -8.16 -7.75 -25.07
CA ALA A 63 -9.29 -7.18 -25.81
C ALA A 63 -8.84 -6.06 -26.77
N ALA A 64 -7.98 -5.16 -26.30
CA ALA A 64 -7.41 -4.11 -27.14
C ALA A 64 -6.47 -4.67 -28.23
N GLY A 65 -5.73 -5.74 -27.97
CA GLY A 65 -4.89 -6.41 -28.97
C GLY A 65 -5.68 -7.09 -30.07
N LEU A 66 -6.83 -7.68 -29.76
CA LEU A 66 -7.75 -8.24 -30.76
C LEU A 66 -8.37 -7.12 -31.62
N ALA A 67 -8.68 -5.96 -31.02
CA ALA A 67 -9.15 -4.80 -31.77
C ALA A 67 -8.07 -4.23 -32.73
N ALA A 68 -6.81 -4.16 -32.28
CA ALA A 68 -5.69 -3.76 -33.13
C ALA A 68 -5.41 -4.79 -34.26
N MET A 69 -5.54 -6.09 -33.97
CA MET A 69 -5.42 -7.16 -34.95
C MET A 69 -6.52 -7.10 -36.02
N ALA A 70 -7.76 -6.76 -35.63
CA ALA A 70 -8.87 -6.57 -36.58
C ALA A 70 -8.65 -5.37 -37.52
N GLU A 71 -7.97 -4.31 -37.05
CA GLU A 71 -7.50 -3.22 -37.92
C GLU A 71 -6.28 -3.61 -38.77
N GLY A 72 -5.68 -4.79 -38.56
CA GLY A 72 -4.53 -5.30 -39.32
C GLY A 72 -3.17 -4.85 -38.77
N VAL A 73 -3.04 -4.68 -37.46
CA VAL A 73 -1.75 -4.43 -36.77
C VAL A 73 -1.47 -5.56 -35.78
N GLU A 74 -0.33 -6.24 -35.90
CA GLU A 74 -0.03 -7.39 -35.04
C GLU A 74 0.26 -6.95 -33.59
N PRO A 75 -0.46 -7.47 -32.58
CA PRO A 75 -0.22 -7.09 -31.19
C PRO A 75 0.96 -7.85 -30.58
N VAL A 76 1.68 -7.15 -29.69
CA VAL A 76 2.44 -7.69 -28.57
C VAL A 76 1.61 -7.46 -27.32
N ILE A 77 0.96 -8.52 -26.85
CA ILE A 77 0.16 -8.47 -25.62
C ILE A 77 1.12 -8.30 -24.45
N GLN A 78 1.05 -7.19 -23.72
CA GLN A 78 1.68 -7.13 -22.39
C GLN A 78 0.79 -7.88 -21.38
N MET A 79 1.41 -8.51 -20.39
CA MET A 79 0.70 -9.08 -19.25
C MET A 79 1.54 -8.91 -17.98
N THR A 80 0.90 -8.42 -16.92
CA THR A 80 1.51 -8.15 -15.62
C THR A 80 1.23 -9.24 -14.59
N CYS A 81 2.24 -9.55 -13.76
CA CYS A 81 2.11 -10.47 -12.64
C CYS A 81 1.40 -9.86 -11.42
N ARG A 82 1.32 -8.52 -11.36
CA ARG A 82 0.60 -7.76 -10.32
C ARG A 82 -0.86 -8.17 -10.16
N ASP A 83 -1.60 -8.30 -11.26
CA ASP A 83 -3.06 -8.41 -11.20
C ASP A 83 -3.58 -9.86 -11.29
N ARG A 84 -2.69 -10.85 -11.49
CA ARG A 84 -3.04 -12.22 -11.86
C ARG A 84 -2.18 -13.26 -11.15
N ASN A 85 -2.75 -14.44 -10.90
CA ASN A 85 -2.00 -15.63 -10.47
C ASN A 85 -1.69 -16.56 -11.64
N ARG A 86 -0.90 -17.60 -11.41
CA ARG A 86 -0.51 -18.66 -12.37
C ARG A 86 -1.68 -19.29 -13.13
N ILE A 87 -2.85 -19.41 -12.50
CA ILE A 87 -4.05 -19.99 -13.14
C ILE A 87 -4.63 -18.99 -14.14
N GLY A 88 -4.85 -17.74 -13.68
CA GLY A 88 -5.32 -16.64 -14.54
C GLY A 88 -4.39 -16.38 -15.71
N MET A 89 -3.08 -16.30 -15.49
CA MET A 89 -2.10 -16.09 -16.57
C MET A 89 -2.14 -17.20 -17.63
N GLN A 90 -2.19 -18.49 -17.23
CA GLN A 90 -2.25 -19.59 -18.19
C GLN A 90 -3.59 -19.60 -18.95
N SER A 91 -4.71 -19.32 -18.27
CA SER A 91 -6.05 -19.22 -18.87
C SER A 91 -6.12 -18.09 -19.90
N ASP A 92 -5.73 -16.87 -19.49
CA ASP A 92 -5.72 -15.68 -20.34
C ASP A 92 -4.84 -15.87 -21.60
N ILE A 93 -3.66 -16.48 -21.44
CA ILE A 93 -2.74 -16.71 -22.57
C ILE A 93 -3.20 -17.84 -23.50
N LEU A 94 -3.84 -18.90 -23.00
CA LEU A 94 -4.47 -19.89 -23.87
C LEU A 94 -5.63 -19.28 -24.67
N GLY A 95 -6.45 -18.44 -24.04
CA GLY A 95 -7.51 -17.68 -24.73
C GLY A 95 -6.95 -16.73 -25.79
N ALA A 96 -5.94 -15.93 -25.45
CA ALA A 96 -5.31 -15.00 -26.38
C ALA A 96 -4.65 -15.73 -27.57
N ALA A 97 -3.95 -16.82 -27.33
CA ALA A 97 -3.31 -17.62 -28.39
C ALA A 97 -4.34 -18.33 -29.30
N ALA A 98 -5.44 -18.84 -28.74
CA ALA A 98 -6.54 -19.41 -29.51
C ALA A 98 -7.23 -18.38 -30.41
N LEU A 99 -7.29 -17.12 -29.97
CA LEU A 99 -7.78 -15.97 -30.73
C LEU A 99 -6.70 -15.33 -31.64
N GLY A 100 -5.55 -16.00 -31.82
CA GLY A 100 -4.53 -15.65 -32.80
C GLY A 100 -3.41 -14.72 -32.31
N ALA A 101 -3.35 -14.38 -31.02
CA ALA A 101 -2.25 -13.57 -30.47
C ALA A 101 -0.92 -14.34 -30.50
N LYS A 102 0.08 -13.78 -31.20
CA LYS A 102 1.36 -14.46 -31.48
C LYS A 102 2.56 -13.95 -30.66
N ASN A 103 2.46 -12.78 -30.03
CA ASN A 103 3.56 -12.17 -29.27
C ASN A 103 3.08 -11.80 -27.85
N LEU A 104 3.91 -12.09 -26.84
CA LEU A 104 3.61 -11.86 -25.43
C LEU A 104 4.81 -11.21 -24.73
N LEU A 105 4.62 -10.07 -24.05
CA LEU A 105 5.62 -9.41 -23.22
C LEU A 105 5.34 -9.67 -21.73
N CYS A 106 6.20 -10.47 -21.08
CA CYS A 106 6.05 -10.83 -19.67
C CYS A 106 6.60 -9.74 -18.74
N LEU A 107 5.74 -9.13 -17.93
CA LEU A 107 6.05 -8.03 -17.02
C LEU A 107 5.68 -8.36 -15.57
N THR A 108 6.45 -7.86 -14.60
CA THR A 108 6.07 -8.00 -13.18
C THR A 108 4.90 -7.04 -12.86
N GLY A 109 4.92 -5.85 -13.46
CA GLY A 109 3.93 -4.78 -13.25
C GLY A 109 4.40 -3.75 -12.22
N ASP A 110 3.99 -2.50 -12.40
CA ASP A 110 4.25 -1.41 -11.45
C ASP A 110 3.38 -1.60 -10.21
N HIS A 111 3.93 -1.43 -8.99
CA HIS A 111 3.20 -1.67 -7.74
C HIS A 111 1.87 -0.90 -7.68
N GLN A 112 0.79 -1.55 -7.20
CA GLN A 112 -0.58 -1.04 -7.35
C GLN A 112 -0.86 0.28 -6.63
N LYS A 113 -0.04 0.66 -5.64
CA LYS A 113 -0.02 2.00 -5.03
C LYS A 113 0.22 3.16 -6.01
N PHE A 114 0.83 2.93 -7.18
CA PHE A 114 1.00 3.96 -8.22
C PHE A 114 -0.27 4.19 -9.06
N GLY A 115 -1.25 3.28 -8.96
CA GLY A 115 -2.46 3.27 -9.76
C GLY A 115 -3.61 4.08 -9.17
N ASN A 116 -4.74 4.10 -9.89
CA ASN A 116 -5.97 4.73 -9.40
C ASN A 116 -6.71 3.90 -8.33
N HIS A 117 -6.22 2.69 -8.00
CA HIS A 117 -6.77 1.81 -6.96
C HIS A 117 -5.66 1.39 -5.96
N PRO A 118 -5.06 2.32 -5.22
CA PRO A 118 -3.85 2.07 -4.41
C PRO A 118 -4.07 1.11 -3.23
N GLY A 119 -5.32 0.97 -2.76
CA GLY A 119 -5.71 0.01 -1.72
C GLY A 119 -6.02 -1.41 -2.24
N SER A 120 -5.86 -1.67 -3.54
CA SER A 120 -6.03 -3.03 -4.07
C SER A 120 -4.90 -3.97 -3.60
N LYS A 121 -5.21 -5.26 -3.48
CA LYS A 121 -4.21 -6.28 -3.17
C LYS A 121 -3.51 -6.71 -4.47
N GLY A 122 -2.21 -6.45 -4.56
CA GLY A 122 -1.36 -7.07 -5.58
C GLY A 122 -1.29 -8.58 -5.38
N VAL A 123 -1.38 -9.34 -6.46
CA VAL A 123 -1.37 -10.81 -6.46
C VAL A 123 0.05 -11.35 -6.44
N PHE A 124 0.92 -10.89 -7.38
CA PHE A 124 2.37 -11.14 -7.42
C PHE A 124 2.81 -12.61 -7.17
N ASP A 125 1.98 -13.58 -7.54
CA ASP A 125 2.20 -15.04 -7.39
C ASP A 125 3.48 -15.56 -8.07
N MET A 126 4.07 -14.75 -8.96
CA MET A 126 5.41 -14.93 -9.51
C MET A 126 5.96 -13.61 -10.06
N ASP A 127 7.25 -13.57 -10.40
CA ASP A 127 7.88 -12.49 -11.15
C ASP A 127 7.94 -12.74 -12.67
N SER A 128 8.33 -11.72 -13.43
CA SER A 128 8.48 -11.82 -14.90
C SER A 128 9.69 -12.63 -15.41
N ILE A 129 10.42 -13.33 -14.54
CA ILE A 129 11.42 -14.33 -14.93
C ILE A 129 10.79 -15.73 -14.77
N GLN A 130 10.10 -15.96 -13.65
CA GLN A 130 9.29 -17.17 -13.43
C GLN A 130 8.16 -17.30 -14.46
N MET A 131 7.48 -16.19 -14.79
CA MET A 131 6.44 -16.15 -15.82
C MET A 131 6.99 -16.52 -17.21
N LEU A 132 8.21 -16.08 -17.56
CA LEU A 132 8.86 -16.50 -18.81
C LEU A 132 9.08 -18.01 -18.82
N GLY A 133 9.60 -18.57 -17.73
CA GLY A 133 9.79 -20.03 -17.59
C GLY A 133 8.47 -20.80 -17.75
N MET A 134 7.39 -20.34 -17.11
CA MET A 134 6.06 -20.93 -17.25
C MET A 134 5.54 -20.86 -18.70
N MET A 135 5.58 -19.69 -19.33
CA MET A 135 5.10 -19.51 -20.71
C MET A 135 5.99 -20.24 -21.73
N ARG A 136 7.28 -20.38 -21.45
CA ARG A 136 8.20 -21.21 -22.23
C ARG A 136 7.80 -22.68 -22.16
N SER A 137 7.56 -23.25 -20.97
CA SER A 137 7.15 -24.66 -20.87
C SER A 137 5.73 -24.92 -21.38
N LEU A 138 4.84 -23.92 -21.34
CA LEU A 138 3.52 -23.97 -21.98
C LEU A 138 3.64 -24.11 -23.51
N ARG A 139 4.59 -23.40 -24.13
CA ARG A 139 4.87 -23.38 -25.58
C ARG A 139 5.72 -24.56 -26.06
N ASP A 140 6.88 -24.74 -25.43
CA ASP A 140 7.96 -25.62 -25.90
C ASP A 140 7.81 -27.04 -25.34
N ASP A 141 7.55 -27.17 -24.04
CA ASP A 141 7.45 -28.45 -23.35
C ASP A 141 6.01 -29.02 -23.30
N GLN A 142 5.04 -28.27 -23.84
CA GLN A 142 3.61 -28.58 -23.92
C GLN A 142 3.00 -28.95 -22.56
N GLN A 143 3.33 -28.19 -21.51
CA GLN A 143 2.92 -28.46 -20.13
C GLN A 143 2.35 -27.23 -19.44
N PHE A 144 1.27 -27.45 -18.69
CA PHE A 144 0.84 -26.53 -17.64
C PHE A 144 1.88 -26.48 -16.51
N GLN A 145 1.86 -25.42 -15.69
CA GLN A 145 2.81 -25.25 -14.58
C GLN A 145 2.77 -26.39 -13.54
N CYS A 146 1.64 -27.11 -13.43
CA CYS A 146 1.50 -28.30 -12.58
C CYS A 146 2.16 -29.57 -13.16
N GLY A 147 2.74 -29.51 -14.36
CA GLY A 147 3.32 -30.66 -15.07
C GLY A 147 2.32 -31.47 -15.91
N GLU A 148 1.02 -31.15 -15.89
CA GLU A 148 0.05 -31.79 -16.79
C GLU A 148 0.36 -31.44 -18.25
N LYS A 149 0.27 -32.45 -19.13
CA LYS A 149 0.49 -32.31 -20.57
C LYS A 149 -0.73 -31.71 -21.26
N ILE A 150 -0.50 -30.64 -22.02
CA ILE A 150 -1.41 -30.17 -23.05
C ILE A 150 -1.49 -31.26 -24.11
N LYS A 151 -2.69 -31.79 -24.35
CA LYS A 151 -2.92 -32.92 -25.28
C LYS A 151 -2.82 -32.49 -26.74
N ASP A 152 -3.42 -31.35 -27.07
CA ASP A 152 -3.53 -30.81 -28.42
C ASP A 152 -3.37 -29.28 -28.42
N CYS A 153 -2.94 -28.72 -29.55
CA CYS A 153 -2.84 -27.28 -29.81
C CYS A 153 -2.16 -26.41 -28.72
N PRO A 154 -0.88 -26.66 -28.37
CA PRO A 154 -0.13 -25.79 -27.46
C PRO A 154 0.06 -24.37 -28.04
N PRO A 155 0.06 -23.31 -27.20
CA PRO A 155 0.12 -21.93 -27.65
C PRO A 155 1.45 -21.60 -28.31
N ARG A 156 1.42 -20.98 -29.49
CA ARG A 156 2.62 -20.64 -30.27
C ARG A 156 2.97 -19.16 -30.12
N LEU A 157 3.85 -18.85 -29.17
CA LEU A 157 4.17 -17.47 -28.78
C LEU A 157 5.64 -17.11 -29.03
N PHE A 158 5.88 -15.88 -29.47
CA PHE A 158 7.17 -15.21 -29.40
C PHE A 158 7.22 -14.45 -28.07
N LEU A 159 8.12 -14.86 -27.18
CA LEU A 159 8.15 -14.43 -25.78
C LEU A 159 9.11 -13.25 -25.62
N GLY A 160 8.61 -12.15 -25.08
CA GLY A 160 9.36 -10.93 -24.84
C GLY A 160 9.49 -10.63 -23.36
N ALA A 161 10.48 -9.81 -23.00
CA ALA A 161 10.60 -9.27 -21.66
C ALA A 161 11.13 -7.83 -21.63
N ALA A 162 10.74 -7.06 -20.62
CA ALA A 162 11.35 -5.75 -20.38
C ALA A 162 12.71 -5.85 -19.68
N ALA A 163 13.63 -4.96 -20.05
CA ALA A 163 14.88 -4.70 -19.33
C ALA A 163 15.06 -3.18 -19.10
N ASN A 164 15.69 -2.79 -17.98
CA ASN A 164 16.06 -1.40 -17.73
C ASN A 164 17.60 -1.27 -17.67
N PRO A 165 18.24 -0.60 -18.66
CA PRO A 165 19.68 -0.35 -18.67
C PRO A 165 20.19 0.57 -17.54
N PHE A 166 19.34 1.45 -17.03
CA PHE A 166 19.72 2.57 -16.15
C PHE A 166 19.41 2.31 -14.65
N ALA A 167 18.61 1.29 -14.33
CA ALA A 167 18.27 0.95 -12.96
C ALA A 167 19.46 0.39 -12.16
N GLY A 168 19.65 0.84 -10.91
CA GLY A 168 20.78 0.43 -10.08
C GLY A 168 20.71 -1.01 -9.51
N PRO A 169 21.87 -1.64 -9.20
CA PRO A 169 23.21 -1.28 -9.66
C PRO A 169 23.42 -1.67 -11.14
N PRO A 170 24.19 -0.86 -11.91
CA PRO A 170 24.32 -1.00 -13.37
C PRO A 170 24.95 -2.34 -13.79
N ASP A 171 25.99 -2.78 -13.08
CA ASP A 171 26.82 -3.94 -13.43
C ASP A 171 26.00 -5.25 -13.53
N PHE A 172 24.89 -5.33 -12.79
CA PHE A 172 23.98 -6.47 -12.80
C PHE A 172 22.86 -6.38 -13.84
N ARG A 173 22.71 -5.28 -14.61
CA ARG A 173 21.61 -5.12 -15.57
C ARG A 173 21.69 -6.10 -16.73
N ALA A 174 22.85 -6.21 -17.38
CA ALA A 174 23.05 -7.17 -18.47
C ALA A 174 22.90 -8.62 -17.96
N ALA A 175 23.43 -8.93 -16.77
CA ALA A 175 23.24 -10.24 -16.13
C ALA A 175 21.75 -10.55 -15.83
N ARG A 176 20.96 -9.58 -15.36
CA ARG A 176 19.51 -9.73 -15.13
C ARG A 176 18.74 -9.92 -16.44
N MET A 177 19.14 -9.26 -17.53
CA MET A 177 18.62 -9.53 -18.87
C MET A 177 18.97 -10.95 -19.32
N GLY A 178 20.21 -11.41 -19.06
CA GLY A 178 20.63 -12.80 -19.30
C GLY A 178 19.76 -13.83 -18.58
N LYS A 179 19.34 -13.57 -17.33
CA LYS A 179 18.38 -14.42 -16.61
C LYS A 179 17.00 -14.51 -17.30
N LYS A 180 16.50 -13.41 -17.89
CA LYS A 180 15.25 -13.41 -18.67
C LYS A 180 15.38 -14.23 -19.95
N ILE A 181 16.47 -14.05 -20.69
CA ILE A 181 16.76 -14.81 -21.92
C ILE A 181 16.89 -16.31 -21.61
N ALA A 182 17.62 -16.68 -20.54
CA ALA A 182 17.77 -18.07 -20.11
C ALA A 182 16.44 -18.75 -19.70
N ASN A 183 15.44 -17.97 -19.28
CA ASN A 183 14.09 -18.48 -18.97
C ASN A 183 13.14 -18.48 -20.18
N GLY A 184 13.59 -18.08 -21.37
CA GLY A 184 12.85 -18.25 -22.63
C GLY A 184 12.43 -16.97 -23.34
N ALA A 185 12.88 -15.78 -22.93
CA ALA A 185 12.67 -14.56 -23.72
C ALA A 185 13.44 -14.64 -25.06
N ASP A 186 12.70 -14.61 -26.16
CA ASP A 186 13.20 -14.54 -27.53
C ASP A 186 13.58 -13.12 -27.95
N PHE A 187 12.94 -12.11 -27.33
CA PHE A 187 13.26 -10.70 -27.52
C PHE A 187 13.20 -9.91 -26.21
N ILE A 188 13.89 -8.77 -26.20
CA ILE A 188 13.92 -7.81 -25.10
C ILE A 188 13.54 -6.45 -25.64
N GLN A 189 12.61 -5.76 -24.98
CA GLN A 189 12.41 -4.32 -25.15
C GLN A 189 13.02 -3.60 -23.94
N THR A 190 13.71 -2.50 -24.18
CA THR A 190 14.37 -1.72 -23.13
C THR A 190 13.54 -0.50 -22.71
N GLN A 191 13.73 -0.05 -21.46
CA GLN A 191 13.21 1.24 -21.00
C GLN A 191 13.84 2.41 -21.75
N ILE A 192 13.15 3.55 -21.77
CA ILE A 192 13.46 4.72 -22.64
C ILE A 192 14.93 5.15 -22.54
N VAL A 193 15.62 5.13 -23.68
CA VAL A 193 17.03 5.50 -23.84
C VAL A 193 17.12 6.97 -24.23
N TYR A 194 17.34 7.85 -23.25
CA TYR A 194 17.83 9.21 -23.50
C TYR A 194 19.36 9.29 -23.41
N ASN A 195 19.97 8.56 -22.48
CA ASN A 195 21.44 8.44 -22.41
C ASN A 195 21.95 7.27 -23.27
N VAL A 196 22.20 7.57 -24.55
CA VAL A 196 22.74 6.61 -25.53
C VAL A 196 24.10 6.06 -25.11
N GLU A 197 24.96 6.86 -24.48
CA GLU A 197 26.30 6.42 -24.05
C GLU A 197 26.24 5.33 -22.97
N LYS A 198 25.41 5.53 -21.94
CA LYS A 198 25.15 4.50 -20.91
C LYS A 198 24.49 3.26 -21.50
N PHE A 199 23.60 3.43 -22.50
CA PHE A 199 23.00 2.31 -23.21
C PHE A 199 24.03 1.52 -24.05
N ALA A 200 24.98 2.19 -24.71
CA ALA A 200 26.07 1.53 -25.42
C ALA A 200 26.94 0.67 -24.48
N ARG A 201 27.26 1.17 -23.28
CA ARG A 201 27.97 0.40 -22.23
C ARG A 201 27.16 -0.81 -21.73
N PHE A 202 25.85 -0.66 -21.55
CA PHE A 202 24.96 -1.80 -21.25
C PHE A 202 24.97 -2.85 -22.38
N MET A 203 25.02 -2.40 -23.64
CA MET A 203 25.12 -3.28 -24.82
C MET A 203 26.50 -3.92 -24.99
N GLU A 204 27.58 -3.29 -24.51
CA GLU A 204 28.91 -3.93 -24.37
C GLU A 204 28.83 -5.15 -23.45
N MET A 205 28.37 -4.94 -22.21
CA MET A 205 28.18 -6.02 -21.23
C MET A 205 27.23 -7.12 -21.74
N ALA A 206 26.22 -6.77 -22.54
CA ALA A 206 25.32 -7.74 -23.16
C ALA A 206 26.01 -8.60 -24.22
N ARG A 207 26.94 -8.02 -25.01
CA ARG A 207 27.77 -8.76 -25.98
C ARG A 207 28.80 -9.63 -25.29
N ASP A 208 29.41 -9.17 -24.20
CA ASP A 208 30.40 -9.95 -23.43
C ASP A 208 29.78 -11.23 -22.81
N LEU A 209 28.48 -11.17 -22.46
CA LEU A 209 27.67 -12.31 -22.03
C LEU A 209 27.05 -13.11 -23.19
N GLY A 210 27.31 -12.71 -24.45
CA GLY A 210 26.77 -13.31 -25.67
C GLY A 210 25.23 -13.34 -25.69
N LEU A 211 24.57 -12.24 -25.32
CA LEU A 211 23.11 -12.15 -25.24
C LEU A 211 22.41 -11.79 -26.56
N PRO A 212 22.91 -10.85 -27.41
CA PRO A 212 22.32 -10.55 -28.72
C PRO A 212 22.25 -11.76 -29.67
N GLU A 213 23.14 -12.74 -29.49
CA GLU A 213 23.16 -14.01 -30.23
C GLU A 213 22.09 -15.01 -29.77
N LYS A 214 21.41 -14.73 -28.63
CA LYS A 214 20.40 -15.59 -28.01
C LYS A 214 18.99 -14.99 -28.04
N ALA A 215 18.88 -13.66 -28.01
CA ALA A 215 17.62 -12.94 -28.08
C ALA A 215 17.80 -11.55 -28.72
N TYR A 216 16.77 -11.09 -29.42
CA TYR A 216 16.78 -9.79 -30.11
C TYR A 216 16.55 -8.64 -29.14
N ILE A 217 17.39 -7.60 -29.16
CA ILE A 217 17.28 -6.45 -28.24
C ILE A 217 16.77 -5.22 -29.01
N LEU A 218 15.65 -4.65 -28.56
CA LEU A 218 15.03 -3.45 -29.10
C LEU A 218 15.27 -2.26 -28.15
N ALA A 219 15.79 -1.16 -28.70
CA ALA A 219 16.04 0.07 -27.95
C ALA A 219 14.73 0.85 -27.74
N GLY A 220 14.38 1.15 -26.48
CA GLY A 220 13.20 1.95 -26.15
C GLY A 220 13.43 3.43 -26.44
N VAL A 221 12.53 4.09 -27.17
CA VAL A 221 12.64 5.50 -27.56
C VAL A 221 11.29 6.23 -27.43
N THR A 222 11.33 7.49 -27.04
CA THR A 222 10.14 8.34 -26.82
C THR A 222 10.42 9.77 -27.28
N PRO A 223 9.54 10.41 -28.06
CA PRO A 223 9.62 11.84 -28.34
C PRO A 223 9.24 12.65 -27.08
N PRO A 224 10.17 13.43 -26.48
CA PRO A 224 9.84 14.26 -25.32
C PRO A 224 9.01 15.48 -25.75
N ARG A 225 7.67 15.33 -25.75
CA ARG A 225 6.70 16.29 -26.27
C ARG A 225 6.76 17.70 -25.63
N SER A 226 7.32 17.84 -24.42
CA SER A 226 7.51 19.13 -23.79
C SER A 226 8.69 19.19 -22.82
N LEU A 227 9.16 20.40 -22.53
CA LEU A 227 10.18 20.67 -21.50
C LEU A 227 9.73 20.21 -20.10
N GLY A 228 8.42 20.28 -19.80
CA GLY A 228 7.84 19.77 -18.56
C GLY A 228 7.93 18.24 -18.48
N MET A 229 7.53 17.55 -19.56
CA MET A 229 7.66 16.09 -19.69
C MET A 229 9.11 15.63 -19.52
N ALA A 230 10.07 16.29 -20.18
CA ALA A 230 11.49 15.96 -20.07
C ALA A 230 12.06 16.16 -18.66
N ARG A 231 11.68 17.23 -17.96
CA ARG A 231 12.03 17.46 -16.55
C ARG A 231 11.39 16.44 -15.61
N TYR A 232 10.13 16.08 -15.85
CA TYR A 232 9.44 15.06 -15.06
C TYR A 232 10.12 13.69 -15.21
N MET A 233 10.43 13.29 -16.44
CA MET A 233 11.17 12.07 -16.76
C MET A 233 12.57 12.03 -16.12
N LYS A 234 13.27 13.17 -16.01
CA LYS A 234 14.57 13.23 -15.32
C LYS A 234 14.45 13.05 -13.80
N ASN A 235 13.45 13.68 -13.17
CA ASN A 235 13.45 13.90 -11.72
C ASN A 235 12.53 12.93 -10.95
N PHE A 236 11.46 12.42 -11.58
CA PHE A 236 10.38 11.71 -10.88
C PHE A 236 10.06 10.32 -11.43
N VAL A 237 10.70 9.87 -12.53
CA VAL A 237 10.48 8.52 -13.09
C VAL A 237 11.64 7.59 -12.68
N PRO A 238 11.42 6.60 -11.80
CA PRO A 238 12.50 5.78 -11.26
C PRO A 238 13.26 4.95 -12.31
N GLY A 239 14.59 5.05 -12.29
CA GLY A 239 15.44 4.29 -13.21
C GLY A 239 15.41 4.79 -14.65
N MET A 240 15.19 6.09 -14.86
CA MET A 240 15.41 6.77 -16.14
C MET A 240 16.64 7.68 -16.05
N ASP A 241 17.35 7.88 -17.16
CA ASP A 241 18.55 8.74 -17.22
C ASP A 241 18.42 9.73 -18.38
N VAL A 242 18.00 10.97 -18.07
CA VAL A 242 17.79 12.05 -19.05
C VAL A 242 18.94 13.05 -18.95
N PRO A 243 19.84 13.13 -19.96
CA PRO A 243 20.92 14.11 -19.96
C PRO A 243 20.39 15.55 -20.09
N ASP A 244 21.05 16.52 -19.44
CA ASP A 244 20.66 17.93 -19.51
C ASP A 244 20.68 18.50 -20.94
N ALA A 245 21.51 17.95 -21.84
CA ALA A 245 21.50 18.29 -23.25
C ALA A 245 20.12 18.08 -23.94
N VAL A 246 19.33 17.08 -23.50
CA VAL A 246 17.96 16.86 -23.98
C VAL A 246 17.03 17.97 -23.51
N ILE A 247 17.17 18.38 -22.24
CA ILE A 247 16.37 19.45 -21.63
C ILE A 247 16.74 20.82 -22.22
N ASP A 248 18.02 21.06 -22.52
CA ASP A 248 18.51 22.31 -23.09
C ASP A 248 18.12 22.47 -24.57
N ARG A 249 18.14 21.39 -25.36
CA ARG A 249 17.58 21.37 -26.73
C ARG A 249 16.10 21.78 -26.72
N LEU A 250 15.27 21.11 -25.92
CA LEU A 250 13.83 21.44 -25.78
C LEU A 250 13.57 22.83 -25.19
N ARG A 251 14.51 23.42 -24.46
CA ARG A 251 14.41 24.80 -23.94
C ARG A 251 14.71 25.82 -25.03
N GLY A 252 15.72 25.56 -25.87
CA GLY A 252 16.11 26.43 -26.99
C GLY A 252 15.20 26.35 -28.21
N ALA A 253 14.47 25.25 -28.38
CA ALA A 253 13.64 25.02 -29.56
C ALA A 253 12.40 25.93 -29.63
N ALA A 254 12.13 26.46 -30.82
CA ALA A 254 10.94 27.25 -31.11
C ALA A 254 9.68 26.38 -31.04
N ASP A 255 9.64 25.30 -31.82
CA ASP A 255 8.68 24.21 -31.70
C ASP A 255 9.29 23.08 -30.84
N LYS A 256 8.51 22.58 -29.88
CA LYS A 256 8.95 21.56 -28.90
C LYS A 256 8.38 20.18 -29.21
N GLU A 257 7.34 20.10 -30.02
CA GLU A 257 6.81 18.85 -30.53
C GLU A 257 7.71 18.38 -31.69
N ASP A 258 8.07 19.28 -32.62
CA ASP A 258 9.04 18.99 -33.68
C ASP A 258 10.43 18.61 -33.12
N GLU A 259 10.96 19.36 -32.15
CA GLU A 259 12.24 19.02 -31.54
C GLU A 259 12.18 17.72 -30.71
N GLY A 260 11.03 17.41 -30.10
CA GLY A 260 10.80 16.11 -29.48
C GLY A 260 10.88 14.96 -30.49
N ILE A 261 10.34 15.15 -31.69
CA ILE A 261 10.47 14.21 -32.80
C ILE A 261 11.94 14.12 -33.26
N ASN A 262 12.64 15.24 -33.44
CA ASN A 262 14.04 15.26 -33.87
C ASN A 262 14.96 14.55 -32.87
N ILE A 263 14.79 14.79 -31.57
CA ILE A 263 15.52 14.09 -30.50
C ILE A 263 15.26 12.57 -30.57
N CYS A 264 14.02 12.15 -30.81
CA CYS A 264 13.68 10.74 -30.98
C CYS A 264 14.38 10.12 -32.20
N VAL A 265 14.37 10.82 -33.34
CA VAL A 265 15.04 10.40 -34.58
C VAL A 265 16.56 10.33 -34.43
N ASP A 266 17.17 11.31 -33.75
CA ASP A 266 18.61 11.30 -33.43
C ASP A 266 18.98 10.08 -32.58
N ILE A 267 18.17 9.75 -31.57
CA ILE A 267 18.37 8.58 -30.71
C ILE A 267 18.21 7.29 -31.54
N ILE A 268 17.16 7.18 -32.37
CA ILE A 268 16.94 6.03 -33.26
C ILE A 268 18.15 5.81 -34.17
N ASN A 269 18.69 6.87 -34.77
CA ASN A 269 19.86 6.78 -35.64
C ASN A 269 21.13 6.36 -34.90
N GLN A 270 21.38 6.87 -33.68
CA GLN A 270 22.52 6.42 -32.88
C GLN A 270 22.38 4.95 -32.42
N VAL A 271 21.20 4.50 -31.97
CA VAL A 271 21.04 3.11 -31.52
C VAL A 271 21.05 2.09 -32.67
N LYS A 272 20.75 2.51 -33.92
CA LYS A 272 20.97 1.72 -35.14
C LYS A 272 22.45 1.38 -35.38
N GLU A 273 23.39 2.18 -34.86
CA GLU A 273 24.84 1.93 -34.98
C GLU A 273 25.39 1.00 -33.88
N ILE A 274 24.64 0.80 -32.78
CA ILE A 274 25.10 -0.02 -31.65
C ILE A 274 24.95 -1.52 -31.97
N LYS A 275 26.10 -2.19 -32.21
CA LYS A 275 26.14 -3.65 -32.47
C LYS A 275 25.34 -4.43 -31.42
N GLY A 276 24.37 -5.23 -31.90
CA GLY A 276 23.50 -6.07 -31.07
C GLY A 276 22.11 -5.48 -30.81
N VAL A 277 21.86 -4.23 -31.18
CA VAL A 277 20.49 -3.69 -31.28
C VAL A 277 19.87 -4.20 -32.58
N ALA A 278 18.69 -4.82 -32.48
CA ALA A 278 17.96 -5.43 -33.59
C ALA A 278 16.72 -4.63 -34.03
N GLY A 279 16.39 -3.55 -33.32
CA GLY A 279 15.24 -2.71 -33.62
C GLY A 279 15.00 -1.62 -32.58
N VAL A 280 13.89 -0.90 -32.70
CA VAL A 280 13.42 0.11 -31.74
C VAL A 280 12.00 -0.15 -31.28
N HIS A 281 11.70 0.29 -30.06
CA HIS A 281 10.35 0.37 -29.53
C HIS A 281 9.97 1.83 -29.28
N ILE A 282 9.06 2.36 -30.11
CA ILE A 282 8.62 3.76 -30.10
C ILE A 282 7.42 3.90 -29.16
N MET A 283 7.67 4.42 -27.96
CA MET A 283 6.65 4.71 -26.94
C MET A 283 6.22 6.17 -27.07
N ALA A 284 5.27 6.43 -27.97
CA ALA A 284 4.67 7.75 -28.21
C ALA A 284 3.42 7.93 -27.31
N ILE A 285 3.67 8.15 -26.02
CA ILE A 285 2.66 8.10 -24.94
C ILE A 285 1.50 9.08 -25.20
N GLU A 286 0.30 8.52 -25.46
CA GLU A 286 -0.93 9.24 -25.83
C GLU A 286 -0.72 10.25 -27.00
N TRP A 287 0.24 9.94 -27.90
CA TRP A 287 0.58 10.71 -29.10
C TRP A 287 0.95 9.77 -30.26
N GLU A 288 0.22 8.65 -30.40
CA GLU A 288 0.51 7.59 -31.37
C GLU A 288 0.52 8.08 -32.83
N SER A 289 -0.14 9.22 -33.13
CA SER A 289 -0.12 9.89 -34.43
C SER A 289 1.23 10.48 -34.86
N ALA A 290 2.20 10.63 -33.95
CA ALA A 290 3.57 11.04 -34.29
C ALA A 290 4.45 9.90 -34.83
N VAL A 291 4.05 8.63 -34.63
CA VAL A 291 4.86 7.46 -35.02
C VAL A 291 5.14 7.40 -36.54
N PRO A 292 4.16 7.64 -37.44
CA PRO A 292 4.44 7.71 -38.89
C PRO A 292 5.55 8.69 -39.27
N GLU A 293 5.57 9.85 -38.62
CA GLU A 293 6.56 10.89 -38.90
C GLU A 293 7.94 10.56 -38.31
N ILE A 294 8.00 10.05 -37.08
CA ILE A 294 9.26 9.56 -36.47
C ILE A 294 9.87 8.45 -37.33
N VAL A 295 9.04 7.50 -37.80
CA VAL A 295 9.45 6.40 -38.68
C VAL A 295 9.97 6.91 -40.02
N SER A 296 9.30 7.91 -40.63
CA SER A 296 9.74 8.51 -41.90
C SER A 296 11.03 9.34 -41.76
N ARG A 297 11.12 10.22 -40.76
CA ARG A 297 12.32 11.02 -40.49
C ARG A 297 13.54 10.15 -40.11
N ALA A 298 13.31 8.96 -39.54
CA ALA A 298 14.37 7.97 -39.26
C ALA A 298 14.74 7.06 -40.44
N GLY A 299 14.07 7.18 -41.60
CA GLY A 299 14.28 6.33 -42.78
C GLY A 299 13.92 4.87 -42.54
N LEU A 300 12.79 4.62 -41.87
CA LEU A 300 12.31 3.29 -41.48
C LEU A 300 10.91 2.97 -42.05
N ASP A 301 10.36 3.84 -42.89
CA ASP A 301 9.04 3.78 -43.51
C ASP A 301 8.83 2.60 -44.47
N GLN A 302 9.87 2.15 -45.18
CA GLN A 302 9.81 0.90 -45.95
C GLN A 302 9.94 -0.32 -45.03
N ARG A 303 8.83 -0.69 -44.37
CA ARG A 303 8.76 -1.93 -43.57
C ARG A 303 8.98 -3.16 -44.46
N PRO A 304 9.64 -4.22 -43.97
CA PRO A 304 9.85 -5.44 -44.76
C PRO A 304 8.53 -6.07 -45.20
N VAL A 305 8.44 -6.39 -46.50
CA VAL A 305 7.39 -7.28 -47.02
C VAL A 305 7.74 -8.69 -46.59
N ILE A 306 6.85 -9.29 -45.80
CA ILE A 306 6.90 -10.70 -45.41
C ILE A 306 5.82 -11.40 -46.23
N GLU A 307 6.08 -12.61 -46.72
CA GLU A 307 5.04 -13.43 -47.35
C GLU A 307 4.09 -13.95 -46.27
N ASP A 308 3.08 -13.14 -45.94
CA ASP A 308 2.06 -13.51 -44.96
C ASP A 308 1.29 -14.73 -45.47
N LEU A 309 1.50 -15.87 -44.80
CA LEU A 309 0.51 -16.94 -44.76
C LEU A 309 -0.81 -16.33 -44.26
N ILE A 310 -1.76 -16.16 -45.18
CA ILE A 310 -3.07 -15.56 -44.91
C ILE A 310 -3.85 -16.47 -43.96
N ILE A 311 -3.62 -16.27 -42.66
CA ILE A 311 -4.51 -16.71 -41.61
C ILE A 311 -5.69 -15.75 -41.66
N ALA A 312 -6.65 -16.06 -42.55
CA ALA A 312 -8.00 -15.54 -42.36
C ALA A 312 -8.43 -15.88 -40.92
N PRO A 313 -8.97 -14.93 -40.15
CA PRO A 313 -9.33 -15.19 -38.76
C PRO A 313 -10.38 -16.30 -38.75
N ASN A 314 -10.02 -17.47 -38.22
CA ASN A 314 -10.90 -18.65 -38.24
C ASN A 314 -12.00 -18.58 -37.16
N LEU A 315 -12.40 -17.35 -36.80
CA LEU A 315 -13.79 -17.06 -36.50
C LEU A 315 -14.58 -17.34 -37.76
N THR A 316 -15.17 -18.53 -37.86
CA THR A 316 -16.24 -18.76 -38.81
C THR A 316 -17.29 -17.67 -38.62
N THR A 317 -17.46 -16.81 -39.63
CA THR A 317 -18.73 -16.11 -39.81
C THR A 317 -19.81 -17.19 -39.70
N PRO A 318 -20.80 -17.04 -38.80
CA PRO A 318 -21.80 -18.08 -38.61
C PRO A 318 -22.40 -18.39 -39.97
N GLU A 319 -22.27 -19.64 -40.43
CA GLU A 319 -22.84 -20.05 -41.71
C GLU A 319 -24.31 -19.68 -41.67
N THR A 320 -24.79 -18.95 -42.68
CA THR A 320 -26.20 -18.65 -42.81
C THR A 320 -26.92 -20.00 -42.89
N ILE A 321 -27.56 -20.40 -41.79
CA ILE A 321 -28.31 -21.65 -41.73
C ILE A 321 -29.50 -21.46 -42.66
N VAL A 322 -29.34 -21.87 -43.92
CA VAL A 322 -30.41 -21.95 -44.90
C VAL A 322 -31.28 -23.12 -44.47
N VAL A 323 -32.21 -22.83 -43.55
CA VAL A 323 -33.27 -23.74 -43.15
C VAL A 323 -34.12 -23.99 -44.38
N GLN A 324 -33.85 -25.09 -45.09
CA GLN A 324 -34.76 -25.64 -46.09
C GLN A 324 -35.98 -26.23 -45.38
N GLY A 325 -36.84 -25.35 -44.87
CA GLY A 325 -38.19 -25.72 -44.45
C GLY A 325 -38.94 -26.30 -45.65
N SER A 326 -39.68 -27.39 -45.44
CA SER A 326 -40.62 -27.87 -46.45
C SER A 326 -41.72 -26.81 -46.65
N ALA A 327 -42.35 -26.81 -47.82
CA ALA A 327 -43.41 -25.84 -48.15
C ALA A 327 -44.62 -25.90 -47.20
N GLU A 328 -44.75 -26.96 -46.41
CA GLU A 328 -45.79 -27.15 -45.39
C GLU A 328 -45.54 -26.34 -44.10
N ALA A 329 -44.27 -26.00 -43.81
CA ALA A 329 -43.91 -25.22 -42.63
C ALA A 329 -44.20 -23.70 -42.81
N ALA A 330 -44.18 -23.20 -44.04
CA ALA A 330 -44.38 -21.77 -44.31
C ALA A 330 -45.81 -21.30 -43.99
N ALA A 331 -46.82 -22.09 -44.40
CA ALA A 331 -48.23 -21.73 -44.25
C ALA A 331 -48.69 -21.61 -42.78
N VAL A 332 -48.05 -22.31 -41.85
CA VAL A 332 -48.38 -22.29 -40.41
C VAL A 332 -47.76 -21.07 -39.71
N VAL A 333 -46.73 -20.45 -40.28
CA VAL A 333 -46.04 -19.30 -39.68
C VAL A 333 -46.76 -17.98 -40.01
N GLU A 334 -47.22 -17.80 -41.26
CA GLU A 334 -47.94 -16.56 -41.66
C GLU A 334 -49.16 -16.29 -40.77
N GLU A 335 -50.02 -17.29 -40.53
CA GLU A 335 -51.25 -17.19 -39.72
C GLU A 335 -50.99 -16.79 -38.24
N VAL A 336 -49.82 -17.14 -37.70
CA VAL A 336 -49.41 -16.76 -36.33
C VAL A 336 -48.74 -15.38 -36.29
N THR A 337 -48.07 -14.96 -37.37
CA THR A 337 -47.34 -13.68 -37.40
C THR A 337 -48.21 -12.44 -37.59
N GLU A 338 -49.35 -12.52 -38.30
CA GLU A 338 -50.23 -11.35 -38.48
C GLU A 338 -51.02 -10.98 -37.21
N THR A 339 -51.15 -11.90 -36.24
CA THR A 339 -51.96 -11.69 -35.03
C THR A 339 -51.15 -11.28 -33.80
N ALA A 340 -49.93 -11.80 -33.62
CA ALA A 340 -49.14 -11.59 -32.40
C ALA A 340 -48.22 -10.34 -32.41
N ALA A 341 -48.00 -9.72 -33.57
CA ALA A 341 -47.06 -8.59 -33.70
C ALA A 341 -47.49 -7.27 -33.03
N PRO A 342 -48.78 -6.85 -33.03
CA PRO A 342 -49.19 -5.57 -32.43
C PRO A 342 -49.10 -5.58 -30.90
N GLU A 343 -49.66 -6.61 -30.25
CA GLU A 343 -49.74 -6.68 -28.78
C GLU A 343 -48.35 -6.69 -28.12
N ALA A 344 -47.35 -7.28 -28.78
CA ALA A 344 -45.97 -7.31 -28.30
C ALA A 344 -45.25 -5.94 -28.41
N ALA A 345 -45.67 -5.07 -29.34
CA ALA A 345 -45.13 -3.71 -29.47
C ALA A 345 -45.71 -2.79 -28.40
N ASP A 346 -47.03 -2.83 -28.18
CA ASP A 346 -47.72 -2.03 -27.17
C ASP A 346 -47.24 -2.38 -25.74
N LEU A 347 -47.06 -3.67 -25.42
CA LEU A 347 -46.45 -4.09 -24.16
C LEU A 347 -45.00 -3.59 -24.01
N GLY A 348 -44.26 -3.50 -25.11
CA GLY A 348 -42.90 -2.96 -25.13
C GLY A 348 -42.85 -1.48 -24.79
N GLU A 349 -43.75 -0.67 -25.36
CA GLU A 349 -43.90 0.75 -25.00
C GLU A 349 -44.41 0.93 -23.56
N GLU A 350 -45.34 0.10 -23.08
CA GLU A 350 -45.85 0.19 -21.70
C GLU A 350 -44.75 -0.11 -20.66
N ILE A 351 -43.92 -1.13 -20.91
CA ILE A 351 -42.74 -1.44 -20.06
C ILE A 351 -41.72 -0.30 -20.10
N LEU A 352 -41.43 0.27 -21.28
CA LEU A 352 -40.52 1.41 -21.42
C LEU A 352 -41.06 2.69 -20.78
N ALA A 353 -42.37 2.94 -20.84
CA ALA A 353 -43.02 4.05 -20.16
C ALA A 353 -42.94 3.90 -18.64
N ARG A 354 -43.21 2.69 -18.12
CA ARG A 354 -43.13 2.39 -16.68
C ARG A 354 -41.70 2.52 -16.15
N ALA A 355 -40.69 2.01 -16.88
CA ALA A 355 -39.29 2.16 -16.51
C ALA A 355 -38.82 3.63 -16.54
N ARG A 356 -39.35 4.46 -17.46
CA ARG A 356 -39.11 5.91 -17.48
C ARG A 356 -39.78 6.63 -16.31
N GLN A 357 -40.99 6.22 -15.92
CA GLN A 357 -41.66 6.76 -14.74
C GLN A 357 -40.91 6.40 -13.45
N GLU A 358 -40.50 5.14 -13.30
CA GLU A 358 -39.74 4.66 -12.13
C GLU A 358 -38.37 5.36 -12.02
N ALA A 359 -37.68 5.57 -13.14
CA ALA A 359 -36.47 6.40 -13.19
C ALA A 359 -36.75 7.89 -12.85
N SER A 360 -37.89 8.44 -13.29
CA SER A 360 -38.31 9.80 -12.93
C SER A 360 -38.63 9.93 -11.44
N GLU A 361 -39.23 8.92 -10.83
CA GLU A 361 -39.55 8.88 -9.39
C GLU A 361 -38.28 8.73 -8.55
N ILE A 362 -37.30 7.93 -8.99
CA ILE A 362 -35.96 7.84 -8.38
C ILE A 362 -35.22 9.19 -8.47
N VAL A 363 -35.25 9.87 -9.63
CA VAL A 363 -34.63 11.20 -9.79
C VAL A 363 -35.36 12.25 -8.94
N ALA A 364 -36.69 12.21 -8.85
CA ALA A 364 -37.45 13.10 -7.98
C ALA A 364 -37.17 12.86 -6.49
N ALA A 365 -37.03 11.60 -6.06
CA ALA A 365 -36.63 11.26 -4.69
C ALA A 365 -35.21 11.72 -4.37
N ALA A 366 -34.26 11.54 -5.28
CA ALA A 366 -32.89 12.04 -5.15
C ALA A 366 -32.84 13.59 -5.12
N GLN A 367 -33.68 14.27 -5.90
CA GLN A 367 -33.81 15.73 -5.87
C GLN A 367 -34.51 16.23 -4.59
N ALA A 368 -35.45 15.48 -4.02
CA ALA A 368 -36.03 15.78 -2.72
C ALA A 368 -35.00 15.64 -1.59
N GLN A 369 -34.21 14.56 -1.57
CA GLN A 369 -33.08 14.43 -0.64
C GLN A 369 -32.03 15.55 -0.82
N ALA A 370 -31.73 15.94 -2.05
CA ALA A 370 -30.84 17.07 -2.34
C ALA A 370 -31.42 18.44 -1.94
N ALA A 371 -32.74 18.55 -1.73
CA ALA A 371 -33.39 19.76 -1.21
C ALA A 371 -33.46 19.80 0.33
N GLU A 372 -33.46 18.63 1.00
CA GLU A 372 -33.31 18.55 2.46
C GLU A 372 -31.88 18.84 2.94
N ILE A 373 -30.87 18.53 2.10
CA ILE A 373 -29.46 18.85 2.37
C ILE A 373 -29.19 20.31 1.99
N GLY A 374 -29.45 21.22 2.93
CA GLY A 374 -29.38 22.67 2.74
C GLY A 374 -28.07 23.17 2.11
N THR A 375 -28.20 23.90 0.99
CA THR A 375 -27.08 24.37 0.17
C THR A 375 -26.46 25.68 0.68
N ASP A 376 -25.28 25.61 1.29
CA ASP A 376 -24.35 26.75 1.25
C ASP A 376 -22.87 26.35 1.30
N ARG A 377 -22.26 26.17 0.12
CA ARG A 377 -20.81 26.27 -0.09
C ARG A 377 -20.52 26.62 -1.54
N LYS A 378 -20.00 27.83 -1.77
CA LYS A 378 -19.58 28.29 -3.11
C LYS A 378 -18.44 27.42 -3.64
N VAL A 379 -18.55 27.01 -4.90
CA VAL A 379 -17.43 26.40 -5.63
C VAL A 379 -16.34 27.44 -5.82
N VAL A 380 -15.16 27.18 -5.27
CA VAL A 380 -13.93 27.93 -5.57
C VAL A 380 -13.19 27.16 -6.66
N GLN A 381 -12.98 27.78 -7.82
CA GLN A 381 -11.98 27.29 -8.77
C GLN A 381 -10.59 27.64 -8.26
N THR A 382 -9.70 26.65 -8.20
CA THR A 382 -8.25 26.85 -8.18
C THR A 382 -7.61 25.93 -9.20
N THR A 383 -6.79 26.52 -10.08
CA THR A 383 -5.90 25.82 -11.00
C THR A 383 -4.64 25.34 -10.29
N ASP A 384 -3.98 24.35 -10.87
CA ASP A 384 -2.54 24.04 -10.89
C ASP A 384 -1.66 24.58 -9.74
N ASP A 385 -0.93 23.70 -9.03
CA ASP A 385 0.41 23.26 -9.48
C ASP A 385 0.90 22.02 -8.67
N ALA A 386 2.19 21.71 -8.76
CA ALA A 386 2.87 20.55 -8.17
C ALA A 386 2.77 20.40 -6.64
N GLY A 387 2.89 19.15 -6.17
CA GLY A 387 2.67 18.79 -4.77
C GLY A 387 3.76 19.23 -3.81
N GLU A 388 3.43 20.19 -2.94
CA GLU A 388 4.08 20.37 -1.63
C GLU A 388 3.22 19.69 -0.54
N HIS A 389 3.78 18.73 0.20
CA HIS A 389 3.08 18.06 1.30
C HIS A 389 3.04 18.92 2.57
N ILE A 390 2.38 20.07 2.49
CA ILE A 390 1.94 20.82 3.67
C ILE A 390 0.94 19.94 4.44
N MET A 391 1.16 19.79 5.75
CA MET A 391 0.24 19.09 6.65
C MET A 391 -1.15 19.72 6.53
N ASN A 392 -2.19 18.93 6.20
CA ASN A 392 -3.52 19.50 6.07
C ASN A 392 -4.02 20.00 7.44
N GLU A 393 -4.88 21.02 7.44
CA GLU A 393 -5.24 21.71 8.68
C GLU A 393 -5.96 20.77 9.68
N LYS A 394 -6.61 19.70 9.20
CA LYS A 394 -7.24 18.68 10.06
C LYS A 394 -6.19 17.86 10.82
N GLU A 395 -5.16 17.37 10.14
CA GLU A 395 -4.01 16.69 10.77
C GLU A 395 -3.27 17.63 11.75
N ARG A 396 -3.06 18.89 11.34
CA ARG A 396 -2.36 19.89 12.16
C ARG A 396 -3.13 20.23 13.44
N VAL A 397 -4.44 20.41 13.35
CA VAL A 397 -5.30 20.60 14.52
C VAL A 397 -5.29 19.37 15.42
N MET A 398 -5.45 18.15 14.89
CA MET A 398 -5.38 16.92 15.70
C MET A 398 -4.03 16.73 16.41
N ALA A 399 -2.91 17.04 15.76
CA ALA A 399 -1.59 16.96 16.39
C ALA A 399 -1.45 17.97 17.54
N LEU A 400 -1.93 19.21 17.36
CA LEU A 400 -1.97 20.23 18.41
C LEU A 400 -2.91 19.85 19.56
N GLU A 401 -4.04 19.20 19.26
CA GLU A 401 -4.97 18.66 20.26
C GLU A 401 -4.34 17.52 21.07
N SER A 402 -3.68 16.54 20.44
CA SER A 402 -2.96 15.47 21.16
C SER A 402 -1.88 16.02 22.10
N VAL A 403 -1.09 17.00 21.64
CA VAL A 403 -0.09 17.66 22.49
C VAL A 403 -0.76 18.38 23.65
N LYS A 404 -1.85 19.12 23.41
CA LYS A 404 -2.60 19.81 24.46
C LYS A 404 -3.19 18.82 25.48
N MET A 405 -3.82 17.73 25.02
CA MET A 405 -4.36 16.67 25.88
C MET A 405 -3.28 16.04 26.76
N GLY A 406 -2.08 15.78 26.23
CA GLY A 406 -0.93 15.32 27.01
C GLY A 406 -0.50 16.33 28.08
N LEU A 407 -0.45 17.62 27.75
CA LEU A 407 -0.14 18.69 28.73
C LEU A 407 -1.22 18.81 29.82
N ASP A 408 -2.51 18.77 29.46
CA ASP A 408 -3.63 18.84 30.40
C ASP A 408 -3.70 17.57 31.30
N ALA A 409 -3.38 16.39 30.76
CA ALA A 409 -3.28 15.14 31.52
C ALA A 409 -2.10 15.15 32.50
N LEU A 410 -0.90 15.62 32.08
CA LEU A 410 0.25 15.82 32.96
C LEU A 410 -0.05 16.82 34.07
N LYS A 411 -0.69 17.94 33.74
CA LYS A 411 -1.14 18.96 34.71
C LYS A 411 -2.07 18.35 35.76
N HIS A 412 -3.01 17.49 35.37
CA HIS A 412 -3.89 16.77 36.30
C HIS A 412 -3.12 15.75 37.15
N ALA A 413 -2.28 14.90 36.54
CA ALA A 413 -1.53 13.85 37.23
C ALA A 413 -0.57 14.40 38.31
N TYR A 414 0.07 15.55 38.06
CA TYR A 414 0.93 16.22 39.04
C TYR A 414 0.18 17.22 39.96
N GLY A 415 -1.14 17.32 39.85
CA GLY A 415 -1.97 18.20 40.69
C GLY A 415 -1.67 19.70 40.54
N LEU A 416 -1.18 20.12 39.37
CA LEU A 416 -0.71 21.48 39.11
C LEU A 416 -1.86 22.40 38.70
N ASN A 417 -1.93 23.58 39.32
CA ASN A 417 -2.78 24.66 38.81
C ASN A 417 -2.11 25.37 37.61
N ASP A 418 -2.87 26.19 36.89
CA ASP A 418 -2.39 26.89 35.69
C ASP A 418 -1.16 27.77 35.95
N ASP A 419 -1.06 28.46 37.09
CA ASP A 419 0.10 29.31 37.39
C ASP A 419 1.36 28.47 37.66
N GLN A 420 1.22 27.36 38.39
CA GLN A 420 2.31 26.41 38.65
C GLN A 420 2.79 25.75 37.35
N PHE A 421 1.87 25.33 36.50
CA PHE A 421 2.19 24.71 35.21
C PHE A 421 2.86 25.71 34.25
N ASN A 422 2.32 26.93 34.13
CA ASN A 422 2.94 28.00 33.34
C ASN A 422 4.30 28.44 33.89
N ALA A 423 4.54 28.37 35.21
CA ALA A 423 5.85 28.60 35.79
C ALA A 423 6.85 27.49 35.44
N LEU A 424 6.42 26.22 35.47
CA LEU A 424 7.24 25.07 35.10
C LEU A 424 7.69 25.13 33.63
N VAL A 425 6.76 25.41 32.71
CA VAL A 425 7.07 25.58 31.26
C VAL A 425 8.09 26.71 31.05
N LYS A 426 7.90 27.87 31.70
CA LYS A 426 8.85 28.99 31.61
C LYS A 426 10.22 28.67 32.20
N PHE A 427 10.30 27.82 33.22
CA PHE A 427 11.55 27.38 33.83
C PHE A 427 12.36 26.50 32.86
N ILE A 428 11.70 25.56 32.17
CA ILE A 428 12.32 24.69 31.16
C ILE A 428 12.88 25.53 30.00
N SER A 429 12.09 26.44 29.43
CA SER A 429 12.55 27.32 28.33
C SER A 429 13.69 28.26 28.75
N ALA A 430 13.81 28.61 30.03
CA ALA A 430 14.95 29.38 30.55
C ALA A 430 16.22 28.52 30.67
N GLN A 431 16.08 27.21 30.94
CA GLN A 431 17.21 26.29 31.05
C GLN A 431 17.83 26.00 29.68
N GLU A 432 17.04 25.85 28.61
CA GLU A 432 17.55 25.67 27.24
C GLU A 432 18.45 26.83 26.77
N ILE A 433 18.12 28.07 27.17
CA ILE A 433 18.89 29.27 26.85
C ILE A 433 20.27 29.26 27.54
N LEU A 434 20.37 28.65 28.73
CA LEU A 434 21.59 28.60 29.55
C LEU A 434 22.56 27.46 29.17
N VAL A 435 22.12 26.49 28.37
CA VAL A 435 22.91 25.29 27.99
C VAL A 435 23.62 25.46 26.64
N LYS A 436 23.39 26.55 25.90
CA LYS A 436 24.18 26.86 24.69
C LYS A 436 25.59 27.33 25.04
N GLU A 437 26.58 26.46 24.80
CA GLU A 437 27.99 26.84 24.82
C GLU A 437 28.30 27.97 23.81
N PRO A 438 29.17 28.93 24.17
CA PRO A 438 29.56 30.00 23.26
C PRO A 438 30.49 29.47 22.15
N PRO A 439 30.34 29.90 20.89
CA PRO A 439 31.14 29.40 19.79
C PRO A 439 32.62 29.81 19.91
N VAL A 440 33.50 28.86 19.63
CA VAL A 440 34.96 29.06 19.60
C VAL A 440 35.33 30.01 18.45
N ALA A 441 36.04 31.09 18.75
CA ALA A 441 36.50 32.05 17.75
C ALA A 441 37.87 31.66 17.18
N GLU A 442 37.97 31.53 15.85
CA GLU A 442 39.25 31.32 15.17
C GLU A 442 40.13 32.58 15.19
N THR A 443 41.45 32.38 15.22
CA THR A 443 42.43 33.46 15.42
C THR A 443 42.90 34.09 14.12
N ALA A 444 42.86 35.42 14.03
CA ALA A 444 43.57 36.22 13.04
C ALA A 444 44.50 37.25 13.72
N ALA A 445 45.69 37.48 13.16
CA ALA A 445 46.78 38.25 13.76
C ALA A 445 47.00 39.63 13.07
N PRO A 446 47.69 40.61 13.70
CA PRO A 446 47.24 42.01 13.62
C PRO A 446 48.21 43.02 12.97
N VAL A 447 47.68 44.18 12.57
CA VAL A 447 48.39 45.47 12.38
C VAL A 447 47.50 46.64 12.84
N ALA A 448 48.09 47.72 13.34
CA ALA A 448 47.45 48.96 13.84
C ALA A 448 48.44 50.16 13.63
N PRO A 449 48.24 51.43 14.12
CA PRO A 449 47.10 52.00 14.87
C PRO A 449 46.68 53.48 14.53
N THR A 450 45.39 53.83 14.81
CA THR A 450 44.84 55.11 15.38
C THR A 450 45.22 56.51 14.79
N PRO A 451 44.61 57.65 15.23
CA PRO A 451 43.43 57.92 16.09
C PRO A 451 42.26 58.58 15.26
N THR A 452 41.24 59.34 15.72
CA THR A 452 40.88 60.03 17.00
C THR A 452 39.35 60.25 17.12
N ALA A 453 38.87 60.94 18.17
CA ALA A 453 37.50 61.46 18.39
C ALA A 453 37.60 62.97 18.83
N PRO A 454 36.55 63.76 19.23
CA PRO A 454 35.23 63.42 19.82
C PRO A 454 34.02 64.18 19.20
N ALA A 455 32.89 64.33 19.94
CA ALA A 455 31.54 64.61 19.41
C ALA A 455 30.85 65.94 19.93
N PRO A 456 29.52 66.05 20.21
CA PRO A 456 28.59 66.97 19.51
C PRO A 456 27.97 68.09 20.40
N PRO A 457 27.07 68.98 19.90
CA PRO A 457 25.61 68.72 19.96
C PRO A 457 24.73 69.39 18.85
N SER A 458 23.40 69.18 18.93
CA SER A 458 22.31 69.73 18.06
C SER A 458 21.59 70.94 18.71
N PRO A 459 20.41 71.45 18.26
CA PRO A 459 19.77 71.58 16.92
C PRO A 459 19.21 73.02 16.65
N VAL A 460 18.32 73.23 15.64
CA VAL A 460 17.05 74.05 15.64
C VAL A 460 16.70 74.82 14.31
N ALA A 461 15.43 74.71 13.89
CA ALA A 461 14.57 75.56 13.01
C ALA A 461 14.90 75.83 11.50
N PRO A 462 13.90 75.67 10.59
CA PRO A 462 13.91 76.16 9.20
C PRO A 462 12.93 77.34 8.92
N VAL A 463 13.26 78.23 7.98
CA VAL A 463 12.46 79.41 7.56
C VAL A 463 12.81 79.82 6.11
N SER A 464 11.94 80.34 5.22
CA SER A 464 10.54 80.04 4.83
C SER A 464 10.18 80.81 3.53
N THR A 465 9.30 80.29 2.65
CA THR A 465 8.79 81.01 1.46
C THR A 465 7.36 80.59 1.03
N PRO A 466 6.38 81.50 1.04
CA PRO A 466 5.08 81.45 0.32
C PRO A 466 5.04 82.52 -0.81
N PRO A 467 3.89 82.90 -1.42
CA PRO A 467 2.55 82.28 -1.58
C PRO A 467 2.38 81.74 -3.04
N ALA A 468 1.25 81.59 -3.76
CA ALA A 468 -0.21 81.85 -3.62
C ALA A 468 -0.96 80.80 -4.51
N ALA A 469 -2.28 80.80 -4.77
CA ALA A 469 -3.43 81.66 -4.44
C ALA A 469 -4.70 80.79 -4.20
N VAL A 470 -5.90 81.39 -4.06
CA VAL A 470 -7.13 80.75 -3.53
C VAL A 470 -8.34 80.97 -4.45
N GLU A 471 -9.26 80.00 -4.53
CA GLU A 471 -10.70 80.24 -4.78
C GLU A 471 -11.58 79.10 -4.18
N ASP A 472 -12.89 79.33 -4.02
CA ASP A 472 -13.78 78.63 -3.07
C ASP A 472 -14.58 77.43 -3.59
N THR A 473 -14.76 76.40 -2.74
CA THR A 473 -15.84 75.39 -2.84
C THR A 473 -16.39 74.89 -1.49
N LYS A 474 -16.31 75.65 -0.39
CA LYS A 474 -16.73 75.17 0.95
C LYS A 474 -18.26 75.21 1.18
N ALA A 475 -19.01 74.36 0.48
CA ALA A 475 -20.48 74.30 0.58
C ALA A 475 -21.15 72.94 0.26
N MET A 476 -20.42 71.84 0.02
CA MET A 476 -21.02 70.56 -0.42
C MET A 476 -20.67 69.29 0.38
N ASP A 477 -19.69 69.29 1.29
CA ASP A 477 -19.25 68.07 1.96
C ASP A 477 -19.97 67.75 3.29
N GLU A 478 -20.35 68.77 4.06
CA GLU A 478 -21.04 68.60 5.37
C GLU A 478 -22.44 67.94 5.24
N ALA A 479 -22.96 67.79 4.02
CA ALA A 479 -24.21 67.08 3.72
C ALA A 479 -24.05 65.57 3.43
N LYS A 480 -22.81 65.06 3.24
CA LYS A 480 -22.56 63.65 2.88
C LYS A 480 -22.24 62.75 4.08
N GLU A 481 -21.43 63.20 5.03
CA GLU A 481 -21.05 62.36 6.19
C GLU A 481 -22.26 61.99 7.06
N ALA A 482 -23.23 62.90 7.20
CA ALA A 482 -24.45 62.68 7.98
C ALA A 482 -25.42 61.64 7.35
N ALA A 483 -25.28 61.32 6.06
CA ALA A 483 -26.06 60.28 5.39
C ALA A 483 -25.44 58.90 5.60
N ALA A 484 -24.13 58.76 5.30
CA ALA A 484 -23.41 57.50 5.41
C ALA A 484 -23.42 56.90 6.83
N ALA A 485 -23.38 57.76 7.86
CA ALA A 485 -23.47 57.32 9.26
C ALA A 485 -24.80 56.63 9.61
N LYS A 486 -25.91 57.02 8.96
CA LYS A 486 -27.24 56.42 9.20
C LYS A 486 -27.41 55.07 8.51
N GLU A 487 -27.00 54.97 7.26
CA GLU A 487 -27.08 53.71 6.50
C GLU A 487 -26.24 52.61 7.16
N ALA A 488 -25.08 52.97 7.75
CA ALA A 488 -24.27 52.05 8.54
C ALA A 488 -24.97 51.54 9.83
N GLU A 489 -25.71 52.41 10.53
CA GLU A 489 -26.41 52.04 11.78
C GLU A 489 -27.62 51.12 11.50
N GLU A 490 -28.36 51.36 10.42
CA GLU A 490 -29.46 50.46 9.99
C GLU A 490 -28.92 49.12 9.44
N ALA A 491 -27.80 49.13 8.71
CA ALA A 491 -27.15 47.90 8.24
C ALA A 491 -26.67 47.00 9.40
N GLN A 492 -26.06 47.58 10.45
CA GLN A 492 -25.65 46.81 11.63
C GLN A 492 -26.85 46.20 12.36
N LYS A 493 -27.92 46.97 12.58
CA LYS A 493 -29.15 46.47 13.23
C LYS A 493 -29.84 45.36 12.44
N ALA A 494 -29.77 45.41 11.11
CA ALA A 494 -30.26 44.33 10.24
C ALA A 494 -29.39 43.06 10.36
N ALA A 495 -28.07 43.20 10.47
CA ALA A 495 -27.15 42.08 10.67
C ALA A 495 -27.35 41.41 12.04
N ASP A 496 -27.41 42.19 13.11
CA ASP A 496 -27.61 41.69 14.49
C ASP A 496 -28.96 40.96 14.64
N ALA A 497 -30.03 41.49 14.03
CA ALA A 497 -31.34 40.84 14.02
C ALA A 497 -31.32 39.49 13.28
N LYS A 498 -30.61 39.40 12.14
CA LYS A 498 -30.47 38.15 11.38
C LYS A 498 -29.65 37.11 12.13
N ALA A 499 -28.55 37.52 12.78
CA ALA A 499 -27.74 36.65 13.62
C ALA A 499 -28.53 36.08 14.82
N ALA A 500 -29.41 36.89 15.44
CA ALA A 500 -30.30 36.43 16.50
C ALA A 500 -31.35 35.42 16.00
N GLU A 501 -31.88 35.58 14.78
CA GLU A 501 -32.81 34.63 14.17
C GLU A 501 -32.13 33.30 13.82
N GLU A 502 -30.91 33.34 13.26
CA GLU A 502 -30.11 32.16 12.94
C GLU A 502 -29.66 31.41 14.20
N ALA A 503 -29.24 32.12 15.26
CA ALA A 503 -28.92 31.53 16.55
C ALA A 503 -30.14 30.83 17.20
N LYS A 504 -31.34 31.42 17.07
CA LYS A 504 -32.57 30.78 17.53
C LYS A 504 -32.88 29.52 16.73
N LYS A 505 -32.81 29.57 15.39
CA LYS A 505 -33.03 28.40 14.52
C LYS A 505 -32.06 27.26 14.83
N ALA A 506 -30.80 27.58 15.14
CA ALA A 506 -29.81 26.58 15.56
C ALA A 506 -30.16 25.94 16.92
N ALA A 507 -30.65 26.72 17.89
CA ALA A 507 -31.11 26.20 19.18
C ALA A 507 -32.36 25.32 19.05
N ASP A 508 -33.37 25.76 18.28
CA ASP A 508 -34.60 25.00 18.01
C ASP A 508 -34.29 23.68 17.27
N ALA A 509 -33.36 23.69 16.31
CA ALA A 509 -32.89 22.49 15.61
C ALA A 509 -32.14 21.51 16.54
N LYS A 510 -31.25 22.02 17.41
CA LYS A 510 -30.52 21.19 18.38
C LYS A 510 -31.46 20.53 19.39
N ALA A 511 -32.48 21.25 19.86
CA ALA A 511 -33.51 20.69 20.75
C ALA A 511 -34.32 19.58 20.06
N ALA A 512 -34.60 19.70 18.75
CA ALA A 512 -35.24 18.64 17.98
C ALA A 512 -34.33 17.41 17.79
N GLU A 513 -33.02 17.61 17.59
CA GLU A 513 -32.04 16.52 17.50
C GLU A 513 -31.88 15.77 18.83
N GLU A 514 -31.79 16.47 19.95
CA GLU A 514 -31.73 15.88 21.30
C GLU A 514 -33.04 15.12 21.63
N ALA A 515 -34.21 15.68 21.28
CA ALA A 515 -35.49 14.99 21.41
C ALA A 515 -35.57 13.71 20.56
N LYS A 516 -35.04 13.73 19.34
CA LYS A 516 -34.95 12.54 18.47
C LYS A 516 -34.02 11.48 19.09
N LYS A 517 -32.81 11.85 19.52
CA LYS A 517 -31.86 10.94 20.19
C LYS A 517 -32.47 10.28 21.43
N ALA A 518 -33.25 11.03 22.22
CA ALA A 518 -33.97 10.48 23.37
C ALA A 518 -35.08 9.48 22.98
N ALA A 519 -35.77 9.69 21.86
CA ALA A 519 -36.75 8.74 21.33
C ALA A 519 -36.08 7.47 20.77
N ASP A 520 -35.04 7.63 19.95
CA ASP A 520 -34.28 6.54 19.32
C ASP A 520 -33.59 5.66 20.40
N ALA A 521 -33.00 6.27 21.43
CA ALA A 521 -32.42 5.54 22.57
C ALA A 521 -33.46 4.74 23.36
N LYS A 522 -34.68 5.26 23.53
CA LYS A 522 -35.76 4.55 24.21
C LYS A 522 -36.30 3.38 23.38
N ALA A 523 -36.42 3.56 22.06
CA ALA A 523 -36.77 2.48 21.14
C ALA A 523 -35.70 1.37 21.15
N ALA A 524 -34.41 1.74 21.23
CA ALA A 524 -33.32 0.79 21.39
C ALA A 524 -33.36 0.04 22.74
N GLU A 525 -33.75 0.71 23.83
CA GLU A 525 -33.92 0.07 25.16
C GLU A 525 -35.08 -0.94 25.15
N GLU A 526 -36.20 -0.62 24.50
CA GLU A 526 -37.35 -1.53 24.35
C GLU A 526 -37.04 -2.69 23.40
N ALA A 527 -36.33 -2.45 22.29
CA ALA A 527 -35.85 -3.49 21.39
C ALA A 527 -34.83 -4.42 22.07
N LYS A 528 -33.92 -3.88 22.88
CA LYS A 528 -32.98 -4.67 23.68
C LYS A 528 -33.70 -5.57 24.68
N LYS A 529 -34.68 -5.04 25.42
CA LYS A 529 -35.50 -5.85 26.36
C LYS A 529 -36.25 -7.00 25.66
N ALA A 530 -36.71 -6.78 24.43
CA ALA A 530 -37.32 -7.84 23.62
C ALA A 530 -36.29 -8.90 23.16
N ALA A 531 -35.09 -8.47 22.76
CA ALA A 531 -34.00 -9.37 22.39
C ALA A 531 -33.48 -10.19 23.59
N ASP A 532 -33.23 -9.53 24.73
CA ASP A 532 -32.80 -10.16 25.98
C ASP A 532 -33.84 -11.18 26.48
N ALA A 533 -35.14 -10.89 26.35
CA ALA A 533 -36.21 -11.82 26.70
C ALA A 533 -36.24 -13.06 25.78
N LYS A 534 -36.07 -12.88 24.46
CA LYS A 534 -36.00 -13.98 23.49
C LYS A 534 -34.74 -14.84 23.69
N ALA A 535 -33.60 -14.21 23.93
CA ALA A 535 -32.36 -14.90 24.26
C ALA A 535 -32.48 -15.70 25.57
N ALA A 536 -33.22 -15.22 26.57
CA ALA A 536 -33.50 -15.96 27.81
C ALA A 536 -34.47 -17.14 27.63
N GLU A 537 -35.29 -17.15 26.58
CA GLU A 537 -36.15 -18.27 26.20
C GLU A 537 -35.35 -19.33 25.42
N GLU A 538 -34.60 -18.90 24.40
CA GLU A 538 -33.68 -19.76 23.62
C GLU A 538 -32.59 -20.39 24.50
N ALA A 539 -32.07 -19.65 25.49
CA ALA A 539 -31.12 -20.18 26.48
C ALA A 539 -31.72 -21.26 27.40
N LYS A 540 -33.05 -21.25 27.64
CA LYS A 540 -33.72 -22.31 28.41
C LYS A 540 -33.89 -23.58 27.60
N GLU A 541 -34.26 -23.48 26.31
CA GLU A 541 -34.28 -24.64 25.43
C GLU A 541 -32.86 -25.21 25.24
N ALA A 542 -31.86 -24.36 25.05
CA ALA A 542 -30.46 -24.78 24.98
C ALA A 542 -29.95 -25.43 26.28
N ALA A 543 -30.38 -24.97 27.45
CA ALA A 543 -30.05 -25.59 28.73
C ALA A 543 -30.67 -27.00 28.86
N ALA A 544 -31.94 -27.17 28.47
CA ALA A 544 -32.61 -28.48 28.48
C ALA A 544 -31.95 -29.49 27.51
N VAL A 545 -31.37 -29.02 26.40
CA VAL A 545 -30.56 -29.86 25.50
C VAL A 545 -29.18 -30.18 26.10
N ARG A 546 -28.56 -29.24 26.85
CA ARG A 546 -27.26 -29.45 27.51
C ARG A 546 -27.30 -30.50 28.61
N GLU A 547 -28.31 -30.50 29.48
CA GLU A 547 -28.46 -31.55 30.52
C GLU A 547 -28.57 -32.96 29.89
N ALA A 548 -29.17 -33.07 28.70
CA ALA A 548 -29.23 -34.33 27.95
C ALA A 548 -27.88 -34.76 27.35
N GLU A 549 -27.00 -33.83 26.96
CA GLU A 549 -25.64 -34.13 26.49
C GLU A 549 -24.62 -34.40 27.62
N GLU A 550 -24.69 -33.68 28.74
CA GLU A 550 -23.75 -33.86 29.86
C GLU A 550 -23.76 -35.30 30.38
N SER A 551 -24.94 -35.93 30.40
CA SER A 551 -25.12 -37.35 30.73
C SER A 551 -24.31 -38.34 29.85
N LYS A 552 -23.78 -37.89 28.71
CA LYS A 552 -22.91 -38.66 27.80
C LYS A 552 -21.46 -38.16 27.74
N LYS A 553 -21.19 -36.88 28.03
CA LYS A 553 -19.83 -36.30 28.01
C LYS A 553 -19.01 -36.57 29.29
N ALA A 554 -19.66 -36.91 30.40
CA ALA A 554 -19.02 -37.20 31.70
C ALA A 554 -18.04 -38.41 31.76
N VAL A 555 -17.72 -39.05 30.62
CA VAL A 555 -16.78 -40.18 30.50
C VAL A 555 -15.49 -39.79 29.75
N ALA A 556 -15.41 -38.58 29.18
CA ALA A 556 -14.30 -38.16 28.30
C ALA A 556 -13.42 -37.02 28.86
N ALA A 557 -13.75 -36.44 30.02
CA ALA A 557 -13.17 -35.19 30.51
C ALA A 557 -11.93 -35.36 31.44
N GLU A 558 -11.20 -36.47 31.36
CA GLU A 558 -10.05 -36.75 32.24
C GLU A 558 -8.79 -37.19 31.46
N THR A 559 -8.28 -36.33 30.59
CA THR A 559 -6.91 -36.41 30.06
C THR A 559 -6.22 -35.05 30.12
N ALA A 560 -5.44 -34.81 31.18
CA ALA A 560 -4.49 -33.70 31.20
C ALA A 560 -3.43 -33.96 30.12
N ALA A 561 -3.24 -33.00 29.21
CA ALA A 561 -2.18 -33.10 28.21
C ALA A 561 -0.81 -33.18 28.91
N PRO A 562 0.11 -34.07 28.48
CA PRO A 562 1.40 -34.24 29.13
C PRO A 562 2.21 -32.93 29.09
N ALA A 563 3.06 -32.67 30.08
CA ALA A 563 3.92 -31.49 30.14
C ALA A 563 4.75 -31.29 28.85
N VAL A 564 5.20 -30.06 28.57
CA VAL A 564 6.19 -29.85 27.51
C VAL A 564 7.50 -30.55 27.92
N PRO A 565 8.09 -31.40 27.06
CA PRO A 565 9.37 -32.02 27.38
C PRO A 565 10.50 -31.00 27.24
N THR A 566 11.29 -30.85 28.30
CA THR A 566 12.53 -30.06 28.29
C THR A 566 13.53 -30.61 27.28
N LEU A 567 14.17 -29.73 26.52
CA LEU A 567 15.20 -30.13 25.55
C LEU A 567 16.56 -30.33 26.23
N GLU A 568 17.36 -31.28 25.72
CA GLU A 568 18.72 -31.48 26.24
C GLU A 568 19.66 -30.39 25.73
N LEU A 569 20.17 -29.57 26.66
CA LEU A 569 21.19 -28.55 26.37
C LEU A 569 22.51 -29.19 25.89
N GLU A 570 23.08 -28.63 24.81
CA GLU A 570 24.46 -28.90 24.42
C GLU A 570 25.42 -28.36 25.49
N LYS A 571 26.37 -29.21 25.90
CA LYS A 571 27.31 -28.95 27.00
C LYS A 571 28.72 -28.62 26.51
N ILE A 572 29.02 -28.90 25.24
CA ILE A 572 30.32 -28.63 24.62
C ILE A 572 30.22 -27.35 23.78
N LYS A 573 30.95 -26.32 24.19
CA LYS A 573 30.92 -25.01 23.52
C LYS A 573 31.34 -25.12 22.05
N LEU A 574 30.78 -24.27 21.18
CA LEU A 574 31.11 -24.31 19.75
C LEU A 574 32.61 -24.15 19.50
N ALA A 575 33.31 -23.29 20.25
CA ALA A 575 34.76 -23.12 20.14
C ALA A 575 35.58 -24.39 20.49
N GLU A 576 35.07 -25.25 21.38
CA GLU A 576 35.70 -26.54 21.71
C GLU A 576 35.46 -27.56 20.59
N ARG A 577 34.21 -27.63 20.08
CA ARG A 577 33.83 -28.44 18.90
C ARG A 577 34.58 -28.02 17.63
N ALA A 578 34.82 -26.72 17.47
CA ALA A 578 35.49 -26.10 16.32
C ALA A 578 37.01 -25.90 16.53
N SER A 579 37.63 -26.51 17.55
CA SER A 579 39.04 -26.34 17.94
C SER A 579 40.13 -26.62 16.88
N LYS A 580 39.74 -27.06 15.67
CA LYS A 580 40.62 -27.24 14.49
C LYS A 580 40.44 -26.15 13.42
N ILE A 581 39.58 -25.18 13.66
CA ILE A 581 39.20 -24.09 12.77
C ILE A 581 39.55 -22.78 13.50
N ALA A 582 40.16 -21.81 12.82
CA ALA A 582 40.43 -20.51 13.44
C ALA A 582 39.10 -19.71 13.58
N PRO A 583 38.88 -18.96 14.69
CA PRO A 583 37.63 -18.25 14.97
C PRO A 583 37.07 -17.46 13.80
N ASP A 584 37.91 -16.69 13.10
CA ASP A 584 37.57 -15.85 11.96
C ASP A 584 36.91 -16.58 10.76
N ASN A 585 36.85 -17.92 10.77
CA ASN A 585 36.14 -18.73 9.76
C ASN A 585 34.77 -19.25 10.23
N TYR A 586 34.40 -19.03 11.50
CA TYR A 586 33.11 -19.43 12.08
C TYR A 586 32.46 -18.38 12.99
N THR A 587 33.12 -17.25 13.28
CA THR A 587 32.55 -16.11 14.00
C THR A 587 32.46 -14.87 13.12
N GLN A 588 31.30 -14.23 13.04
CA GLN A 588 31.08 -12.96 12.36
C GLN A 588 31.34 -11.77 13.30
N ALA A 589 32.03 -10.74 12.81
CA ALA A 589 32.14 -9.46 13.51
C ALA A 589 30.92 -8.58 13.21
N TYR A 590 30.25 -8.09 14.26
CA TYR A 590 29.10 -7.18 14.16
C TYR A 590 29.49 -5.77 14.61
N ASN A 591 29.02 -4.76 13.88
CA ASN A 591 29.30 -3.34 14.14
C ASN A 591 28.08 -2.58 14.65
N GLY A 592 26.88 -3.14 14.44
CA GLY A 592 25.62 -2.61 14.94
C GLY A 592 25.07 -3.40 16.13
N VAL A 593 24.18 -2.77 16.88
CA VAL A 593 23.48 -3.32 18.04
C VAL A 593 21.99 -3.02 17.87
N ILE A 594 21.13 -3.95 18.24
CA ILE A 594 19.68 -3.71 18.30
C ILE A 594 19.38 -2.86 19.54
N ARG A 595 18.63 -1.77 19.38
CA ARG A 595 18.20 -0.86 20.44
C ARG A 595 17.42 -1.60 21.51
N GLU A 596 17.35 -0.99 22.70
CA GLU A 596 16.57 -1.50 23.82
C GLU A 596 15.27 -0.70 23.93
N THR A 597 14.12 -1.39 23.93
CA THR A 597 12.80 -0.78 24.12
C THR A 597 12.16 -1.30 25.40
N VAL A 598 11.66 -0.38 26.23
CA VAL A 598 11.05 -0.69 27.53
C VAL A 598 9.53 -0.64 27.41
N LEU A 599 8.86 -1.68 27.92
CA LEU A 599 7.40 -1.85 27.91
C LEU A 599 6.88 -1.88 29.35
N GLY A 600 5.77 -1.17 29.65
CA GLY A 600 5.17 -1.11 30.99
C GLY A 600 5.77 -0.04 31.91
N ASN A 601 5.45 -0.09 33.22
CA ASN A 601 5.85 0.88 34.23
C ASN A 601 6.66 0.23 35.36
N GLY A 602 7.66 0.95 35.87
CA GLY A 602 8.32 0.65 37.15
C GLY A 602 8.90 -0.76 37.24
N ASP A 603 8.73 -1.40 38.39
CA ASP A 603 9.30 -2.73 38.69
C ASP A 603 8.75 -3.86 37.81
N ASN A 604 7.62 -3.63 37.14
CA ASN A 604 6.99 -4.58 36.21
C ASN A 604 7.29 -4.27 34.74
N SER A 605 8.25 -3.37 34.46
CA SER A 605 8.67 -3.08 33.09
C SER A 605 9.57 -4.18 32.52
N VAL A 606 9.40 -4.46 31.22
CA VAL A 606 10.19 -5.45 30.47
C VAL A 606 10.94 -4.75 29.36
N THR A 607 12.25 -4.96 29.29
CA THR A 607 13.12 -4.49 28.20
C THR A 607 13.26 -5.58 27.14
N VAL A 608 13.22 -5.19 25.86
CA VAL A 608 13.43 -6.08 24.71
C VAL A 608 14.45 -5.48 23.75
N GLY A 609 15.19 -6.33 23.02
CA GLY A 609 16.27 -5.91 22.12
C GLY A 609 17.66 -6.09 22.73
N GLY A 610 18.56 -5.12 22.50
CA GLY A 610 19.95 -5.15 22.98
C GLY A 610 20.90 -6.15 22.27
N SER A 611 20.36 -6.98 21.37
CA SER A 611 21.08 -8.05 20.65
C SER A 611 22.27 -7.53 19.83
N LYS A 612 23.44 -8.20 19.97
CA LYS A 612 24.71 -7.85 19.31
C LYS A 612 25.20 -8.87 18.29
N ALA A 613 24.43 -9.93 18.05
CA ALA A 613 24.69 -10.97 17.05
C ALA A 613 23.38 -11.48 16.45
N LEU A 614 23.48 -12.38 15.45
CA LEU A 614 22.32 -13.08 14.90
C LEU A 614 21.58 -13.90 15.98
N PRO A 615 20.27 -14.19 15.79
CA PRO A 615 19.44 -14.82 16.81
C PRO A 615 20.04 -16.11 17.38
N PHE A 616 20.14 -16.16 18.71
CA PHE A 616 20.69 -17.26 19.51
C PHE A 616 22.15 -17.66 19.21
N GLN A 617 22.93 -16.84 18.48
CA GLN A 617 24.35 -17.09 18.20
C GLN A 617 25.26 -16.63 19.36
N LEU A 618 24.98 -17.12 20.56
CA LEU A 618 25.63 -16.77 21.83
C LEU A 618 27.13 -17.11 21.91
N PHE A 619 27.70 -17.72 20.88
CA PHE A 619 29.13 -17.99 20.76
C PHE A 619 29.91 -16.82 20.12
N GLU A 620 29.23 -15.88 19.47
CA GLU A 620 29.84 -14.74 18.75
C GLU A 620 29.25 -13.37 19.15
N GLY A 621 28.21 -13.30 19.98
CA GLY A 621 27.76 -12.06 20.60
C GLY A 621 26.71 -12.24 21.69
N GLU A 622 26.32 -11.12 22.29
CA GLU A 622 25.42 -11.08 23.44
C GLU A 622 23.96 -10.85 23.02
N ILE A 623 23.04 -11.50 23.73
CA ILE A 623 21.60 -11.26 23.67
C ILE A 623 21.17 -10.99 25.12
N PRO A 624 21.15 -9.72 25.57
CA PRO A 624 21.01 -9.38 26.99
C PRO A 624 19.58 -9.57 27.52
N HIS A 625 18.58 -9.44 26.65
CA HIS A 625 17.17 -9.56 27.01
C HIS A 625 16.55 -10.80 26.35
N LYS A 626 15.76 -11.55 27.12
CA LYS A 626 15.00 -12.72 26.64
C LYS A 626 13.83 -12.26 25.77
N GLN A 627 13.52 -13.01 24.72
CA GLN A 627 12.37 -12.75 23.84
C GLN A 627 11.05 -12.84 24.63
N LEU A 628 10.19 -11.85 24.44
CA LEU A 628 8.92 -11.71 25.15
C LEU A 628 7.78 -12.42 24.39
N ILE A 629 6.92 -13.11 25.11
CA ILE A 629 5.67 -13.67 24.57
C ILE A 629 4.50 -12.97 25.26
N ALA A 630 3.75 -12.20 24.48
CA ALA A 630 2.51 -11.56 24.88
C ALA A 630 1.30 -12.43 24.50
N MET A 631 0.29 -12.50 25.37
CA MET A 631 -0.93 -13.25 25.12
C MET A 631 -2.05 -12.35 24.60
N ASP A 632 -2.68 -12.73 23.49
CA ASP A 632 -3.74 -11.94 22.84
C ASP A 632 -5.11 -12.08 23.55
N VAL A 633 -5.75 -10.95 23.80
CA VAL A 633 -7.08 -10.80 24.42
C VAL A 633 -7.89 -9.87 23.51
N VAL A 634 -9.04 -10.34 23.03
CA VAL A 634 -9.87 -9.57 22.07
C VAL A 634 -10.97 -8.82 22.80
N ASP A 635 -11.19 -7.55 22.43
CA ASP A 635 -12.13 -6.63 23.07
C ASP A 635 -13.62 -7.00 22.91
N ALA A 636 -13.97 -7.70 21.84
CA ALA A 636 -15.25 -8.36 21.65
C ALA A 636 -15.08 -9.73 20.97
N GLY A 637 -16.02 -10.65 21.18
CA GLY A 637 -16.00 -11.96 20.52
C GLY A 637 -16.17 -11.81 19.00
N TYR A 638 -15.20 -12.30 18.23
CA TYR A 638 -15.20 -12.18 16.77
C TYR A 638 -14.65 -13.44 16.08
N GLU A 639 -15.36 -13.87 15.03
CA GLU A 639 -15.21 -15.15 14.29
C GLU A 639 -15.39 -16.45 15.10
N GLU A 640 -15.80 -17.50 14.37
CA GLU A 640 -15.80 -18.88 14.88
C GLU A 640 -14.36 -19.39 15.04
N TRP A 641 -13.75 -19.09 16.19
CA TRP A 641 -12.50 -19.71 16.60
C TRP A 641 -12.71 -21.22 16.79
N PRO A 642 -11.85 -22.08 16.19
CA PRO A 642 -12.01 -23.52 16.28
C PRO A 642 -11.97 -23.98 17.75
N GLU A 643 -12.78 -24.99 18.08
CA GLU A 643 -12.98 -25.49 19.46
C GLU A 643 -11.67 -25.73 20.23
N PRO A 644 -10.59 -26.31 19.62
CA PRO A 644 -9.31 -26.47 20.30
C PRO A 644 -8.70 -25.17 20.86
N LEU A 645 -8.97 -24.00 20.27
CA LEU A 645 -8.56 -22.71 20.82
C LEU A 645 -9.62 -22.14 21.76
N SER A 646 -10.88 -22.03 21.30
CA SER A 646 -11.92 -21.27 22.01
C SER A 646 -12.31 -21.88 23.36
N ARG A 647 -12.20 -23.21 23.52
CA ARG A 647 -12.50 -23.91 24.78
C ARG A 647 -11.65 -23.45 25.97
N HIS A 648 -10.41 -22.96 25.75
CA HIS A 648 -9.52 -22.48 26.82
C HIS A 648 -10.00 -21.16 27.45
N PHE A 649 -10.87 -20.43 26.75
CA PHE A 649 -11.39 -19.12 27.18
C PHE A 649 -12.91 -19.12 27.34
N ALA A 650 -13.59 -20.26 27.18
CA ALA A 650 -15.05 -20.33 27.07
C ALA A 650 -15.84 -19.80 28.30
N ASP A 651 -15.18 -19.73 29.46
CA ASP A 651 -15.64 -19.15 30.72
C ASP A 651 -15.43 -17.63 30.84
N VAL A 652 -14.58 -17.04 29.99
CA VAL A 652 -14.22 -15.62 29.96
C VAL A 652 -14.50 -14.93 28.61
N LEU A 653 -14.98 -15.65 27.59
CA LEU A 653 -15.40 -15.08 26.31
C LEU A 653 -16.47 -14.00 26.53
N GLY A 654 -16.25 -12.83 25.94
CA GLY A 654 -17.11 -11.65 26.14
C GLY A 654 -16.82 -10.83 27.41
N ASN A 655 -15.82 -11.21 28.22
CA ASN A 655 -15.32 -10.42 29.34
C ASN A 655 -13.79 -10.25 29.24
N PRO A 656 -13.31 -9.22 28.51
CA PRO A 656 -11.87 -8.97 28.31
C PRO A 656 -11.08 -8.81 29.62
N VAL A 657 -11.71 -8.27 30.68
CA VAL A 657 -11.08 -8.09 32.00
C VAL A 657 -10.83 -9.44 32.67
N ALA A 658 -11.83 -10.32 32.71
CA ALA A 658 -11.66 -11.67 33.23
C ALA A 658 -10.69 -12.50 32.38
N TRP A 659 -10.72 -12.32 31.05
CA TRP A 659 -9.81 -12.99 30.11
C TRP A 659 -8.36 -12.58 30.34
N ALA A 660 -8.06 -11.28 30.40
CA ALA A 660 -6.73 -10.77 30.72
C ALA A 660 -6.21 -11.29 32.08
N GLN A 661 -7.07 -11.29 33.10
CA GLN A 661 -6.72 -11.86 34.39
C GLN A 661 -6.47 -13.37 34.34
N LYS A 662 -7.20 -14.13 33.53
CA LYS A 662 -6.96 -15.57 33.30
C LYS A 662 -5.64 -15.81 32.58
N CYS A 663 -5.33 -15.05 31.54
CA CYS A 663 -4.05 -15.12 30.82
C CYS A 663 -2.85 -14.92 31.77
N VAL A 664 -2.92 -13.96 32.69
CA VAL A 664 -1.86 -13.72 33.69
C VAL A 664 -1.86 -14.80 34.80
N LYS A 665 -3.02 -15.12 35.39
CA LYS A 665 -3.10 -15.95 36.62
C LYS A 665 -3.03 -17.46 36.37
N GLU A 666 -3.55 -17.95 35.24
CA GLU A 666 -3.62 -19.38 34.91
C GLU A 666 -2.60 -19.78 33.85
N TYR A 667 -2.38 -18.93 32.84
CA TYR A 667 -1.45 -19.21 31.73
C TYR A 667 -0.09 -18.50 31.85
N GLY A 668 0.14 -17.72 32.91
CA GLY A 668 1.43 -17.08 33.19
C GLY A 668 1.91 -16.20 32.05
N ALA A 669 1.02 -15.40 31.45
CA ALA A 669 1.39 -14.45 30.40
C ALA A 669 2.30 -13.35 30.95
N ASP A 670 3.53 -13.24 30.42
CA ASP A 670 4.53 -12.26 30.85
C ASP A 670 4.22 -10.83 30.35
N ALA A 671 3.37 -10.73 29.32
CA ALA A 671 2.76 -9.51 28.79
C ALA A 671 1.41 -9.86 28.11
N LEU A 672 0.59 -8.85 27.80
CA LEU A 672 -0.65 -9.03 27.03
C LEU A 672 -0.67 -8.17 25.76
N CYS A 673 -1.44 -8.61 24.78
CA CYS A 673 -1.89 -7.80 23.64
C CYS A 673 -3.41 -7.64 23.72
N ILE A 674 -3.91 -6.41 23.73
CA ILE A 674 -5.34 -6.12 23.64
C ILE A 674 -5.67 -5.82 22.18
N SER A 675 -6.32 -6.77 21.50
CA SER A 675 -6.79 -6.61 20.13
C SER A 675 -8.16 -5.91 20.11
N LEU A 676 -8.18 -4.65 19.65
CA LEU A 676 -9.37 -3.80 19.49
C LEU A 676 -10.19 -4.15 18.22
N ALA A 677 -10.41 -5.44 18.00
CA ALA A 677 -11.05 -5.96 16.78
C ALA A 677 -12.49 -5.47 16.60
N SER A 678 -13.21 -5.13 17.68
CA SER A 678 -14.59 -4.64 17.59
C SER A 678 -14.72 -3.30 16.85
N THR A 679 -13.63 -2.54 16.73
CA THR A 679 -13.63 -1.20 16.09
C THR A 679 -13.54 -1.21 14.56
N ASP A 680 -13.38 -2.38 13.92
CA ASP A 680 -13.33 -2.49 12.46
C ASP A 680 -14.62 -1.93 11.81
N PRO A 681 -14.55 -0.91 10.94
CA PRO A 681 -15.70 -0.38 10.20
C PRO A 681 -16.48 -1.41 9.37
N ASN A 682 -15.84 -2.53 9.02
CA ASN A 682 -16.41 -3.63 8.25
C ASN A 682 -16.96 -4.76 9.14
N GLY A 683 -16.73 -4.67 10.45
CA GLY A 683 -17.16 -5.66 11.45
C GLY A 683 -18.22 -5.10 12.39
N LEU A 684 -17.96 -5.11 13.70
CA LEU A 684 -18.88 -4.54 14.69
C LEU A 684 -18.93 -3.00 14.67
N ASN A 685 -17.91 -2.34 14.08
CA ASN A 685 -17.76 -0.88 14.02
C ASN A 685 -18.08 -0.18 15.35
N ARG A 686 -17.60 -0.75 16.47
CA ARG A 686 -17.85 -0.23 17.80
C ARG A 686 -17.32 1.20 17.94
N ASP A 687 -17.99 1.97 18.79
CA ASP A 687 -17.52 3.31 19.12
C ASP A 687 -16.10 3.28 19.73
N SER A 688 -15.32 4.30 19.37
CA SER A 688 -13.91 4.38 19.72
C SER A 688 -13.68 4.72 21.19
N ALA A 689 -14.53 5.53 21.82
CA ALA A 689 -14.45 5.80 23.26
C ALA A 689 -14.93 4.59 24.07
N GLU A 690 -15.96 3.86 23.60
CA GLU A 690 -16.37 2.59 24.21
C GLU A 690 -15.27 1.51 24.20
N ALA A 691 -14.62 1.32 23.05
CA ALA A 691 -13.55 0.34 22.90
C ALA A 691 -12.29 0.75 23.67
N ALA A 692 -11.91 2.04 23.63
CA ALA A 692 -10.87 2.61 24.47
C ALA A 692 -11.14 2.36 25.96
N LYS A 693 -12.34 2.68 26.46
CA LYS A 693 -12.71 2.42 27.85
C LYS A 693 -12.60 0.91 28.20
N THR A 694 -13.03 0.04 27.30
CA THR A 694 -12.93 -1.42 27.51
C THR A 694 -11.47 -1.88 27.65
N ALA A 695 -10.56 -1.33 26.84
CA ALA A 695 -9.12 -1.57 26.99
C ALA A 695 -8.54 -0.92 28.26
N ALA A 696 -9.00 0.27 28.65
CA ALA A 696 -8.59 0.94 29.89
C ALA A 696 -8.97 0.11 31.14
N GLU A 697 -10.18 -0.47 31.17
CA GLU A 697 -10.61 -1.39 32.23
C GLU A 697 -9.70 -2.64 32.31
N VAL A 698 -9.28 -3.20 31.17
CA VAL A 698 -8.28 -4.29 31.13
C VAL A 698 -6.91 -3.84 31.63
N ILE A 699 -6.44 -2.66 31.19
CA ILE A 699 -5.14 -2.07 31.58
C ILE A 699 -5.08 -1.74 33.07
N GLN A 700 -6.21 -1.42 33.70
CA GLN A 700 -6.32 -1.22 35.15
C GLN A 700 -6.40 -2.54 35.92
N ALA A 701 -6.83 -3.64 35.30
CA ALA A 701 -7.12 -4.92 35.94
C ALA A 701 -5.95 -5.93 35.99
N VAL A 702 -4.82 -5.62 35.36
CA VAL A 702 -3.56 -6.40 35.42
C VAL A 702 -2.34 -5.48 35.51
N ASP A 703 -1.21 -6.06 35.94
CA ASP A 703 0.03 -5.33 36.24
C ASP A 703 1.24 -5.76 35.38
N VAL A 704 1.01 -6.51 34.29
CA VAL A 704 2.03 -6.87 33.29
C VAL A 704 2.11 -5.82 32.17
N PRO A 705 3.19 -5.75 31.37
CA PRO A 705 3.25 -4.91 30.17
C PRO A 705 2.13 -5.22 29.18
N ILE A 706 1.59 -4.17 28.54
CA ILE A 706 0.47 -4.28 27.59
C ILE A 706 0.83 -3.62 26.27
N ILE A 707 0.60 -4.35 25.19
CA ILE A 707 0.49 -3.85 23.82
C ILE A 707 -1.00 -3.66 23.52
N VAL A 708 -1.37 -2.57 22.86
CA VAL A 708 -2.74 -2.34 22.39
C VAL A 708 -2.71 -2.28 20.88
N TRP A 709 -3.47 -3.17 20.25
CA TRP A 709 -3.46 -3.39 18.81
C TRP A 709 -4.81 -3.03 18.19
N GLY A 710 -4.82 -2.02 17.31
CA GLY A 710 -6.00 -1.56 16.59
C GLY A 710 -6.63 -2.62 15.68
N CYS A 711 -7.80 -2.32 15.11
CA CYS A 711 -8.44 -3.18 14.12
C CYS A 711 -7.60 -3.32 12.84
N GLY A 712 -6.80 -2.32 12.48
CA GLY A 712 -6.03 -2.23 11.23
C GLY A 712 -6.59 -1.23 10.23
N ASN A 713 -7.59 -0.42 10.62
CA ASN A 713 -8.08 0.71 9.84
C ASN A 713 -7.43 2.01 10.38
N SER A 714 -6.62 2.68 9.57
CA SER A 714 -5.76 3.78 10.05
C SER A 714 -6.50 4.94 10.73
N ASP A 715 -7.72 5.26 10.29
CA ASP A 715 -8.55 6.31 10.92
C ASP A 715 -9.11 5.83 12.26
N LYS A 716 -9.79 4.67 12.29
CA LYS A 716 -10.36 4.10 13.52
C LYS A 716 -9.30 3.74 14.57
N ASP A 717 -8.13 3.29 14.14
CA ASP A 717 -6.98 3.04 15.02
C ASP A 717 -6.43 4.36 15.56
N THR A 718 -6.44 5.45 14.78
CA THR A 718 -6.06 6.79 15.26
C THR A 718 -6.99 7.28 16.34
N ASP A 719 -8.30 7.24 16.10
CA ASP A 719 -9.30 7.73 17.06
C ASP A 719 -9.27 6.88 18.34
N THR A 720 -9.38 5.57 18.23
CA THR A 720 -9.50 4.65 19.38
C THR A 720 -8.25 4.65 20.27
N LEU A 721 -7.05 4.70 19.69
CA LEU A 721 -5.82 4.74 20.49
C LEU A 721 -5.58 6.11 21.13
N ARG A 722 -6.05 7.22 20.52
CA ARG A 722 -6.00 8.55 21.14
C ARG A 722 -6.93 8.64 22.35
N GLU A 723 -8.19 8.22 22.20
CA GLU A 723 -9.14 8.14 23.33
C GLU A 723 -8.58 7.27 24.46
N LEU A 724 -7.94 6.14 24.13
CA LEU A 724 -7.31 5.28 25.13
C LEU A 724 -6.19 5.97 25.91
N THR A 725 -5.33 6.76 25.25
CA THR A 725 -4.27 7.49 25.96
C THR A 725 -4.80 8.55 26.93
N ALA A 726 -6.03 9.03 26.78
CA ALA A 726 -6.68 9.91 27.75
C ALA A 726 -7.23 9.14 28.98
N GLU A 727 -7.74 7.92 28.80
CA GLU A 727 -8.37 7.10 29.84
C GLU A 727 -7.37 6.35 30.77
N ILE A 728 -6.15 6.08 30.31
CA ILE A 728 -5.17 5.23 31.04
C ILE A 728 -4.22 5.99 31.99
N GLY A 729 -4.25 7.32 32.00
CA GLY A 729 -3.44 8.15 32.88
C GLY A 729 -1.93 8.01 32.62
N ASP A 730 -1.17 7.51 33.61
CA ASP A 730 0.29 7.36 33.54
C ASP A 730 0.76 5.95 33.17
N LYS A 731 -0.15 4.97 33.01
CA LYS A 731 0.20 3.60 32.57
C LYS A 731 0.73 3.61 31.12
N LYS A 732 1.96 3.13 30.93
CA LYS A 732 2.64 3.01 29.63
C LYS A 732 2.24 1.70 28.93
N VAL A 733 1.33 1.81 27.98
CA VAL A 733 1.11 0.77 26.96
C VAL A 733 1.97 0.99 25.72
N CYS A 734 2.14 -0.05 24.91
CA CYS A 734 2.67 0.07 23.56
C CYS A 734 1.53 0.23 22.55
N LEU A 735 1.58 1.24 21.69
CA LEU A 735 0.54 1.53 20.70
C LEU A 735 0.84 0.87 19.34
N ALA A 736 -0.13 0.14 18.79
CA ALA A 736 0.00 -0.58 17.52
C ALA A 736 -1.34 -0.62 16.74
N PRO A 737 -1.33 -0.78 15.41
CA PRO A 737 -0.21 -0.58 14.49
C PRO A 737 -0.12 0.87 14.02
N LEU A 738 1.09 1.45 14.02
CA LEU A 738 1.38 2.71 13.33
C LEU A 738 1.85 2.41 11.91
N SER A 739 1.41 3.21 10.95
CA SER A 739 1.65 3.02 9.52
C SER A 739 1.88 4.36 8.83
N ASP A 740 2.31 4.33 7.57
CA ASP A 740 2.50 5.52 6.70
C ASP A 740 1.25 6.46 6.65
N ALA A 741 0.05 5.94 6.94
CA ALA A 741 -1.19 6.72 6.97
C ALA A 741 -1.49 7.41 8.32
N ASN A 742 -1.01 6.89 9.46
CA ASN A 742 -1.36 7.39 10.80
C ASN A 742 -0.16 7.70 11.74
N TYR A 743 1.08 7.50 11.29
CA TYR A 743 2.29 7.75 12.10
C TYR A 743 2.39 9.17 12.66
N ARG A 744 1.81 10.18 11.99
CA ARG A 744 1.81 11.58 12.47
C ARG A 744 0.98 11.72 13.74
N SER A 745 -0.30 11.35 13.67
CA SER A 745 -1.26 11.51 14.77
C SER A 745 -0.89 10.60 15.95
N LEU A 746 -0.59 9.34 15.69
CA LEU A 746 -0.23 8.38 16.74
C LEU A 746 1.20 8.57 17.25
N GLY A 747 2.16 8.97 16.41
CA GLY A 747 3.52 9.31 16.84
C GLY A 747 3.57 10.55 17.72
N ALA A 748 2.83 11.62 17.36
CA ALA A 748 2.71 12.81 18.20
C ALA A 748 2.02 12.50 19.55
N THR A 749 1.02 11.63 19.55
CA THR A 749 0.35 11.14 20.77
C THR A 749 1.33 10.31 21.62
N ALA A 750 2.05 9.38 21.00
CA ALA A 750 3.08 8.58 21.67
C ALA A 750 4.23 9.43 22.25
N MET A 751 4.63 10.51 21.58
CA MET A 751 5.59 11.48 22.13
C MET A 751 5.02 12.23 23.34
N ALA A 752 3.79 12.75 23.24
CA ALA A 752 3.15 13.52 24.30
C ALA A 752 2.96 12.71 25.60
N PHE A 753 2.62 11.43 25.48
CA PHE A 753 2.40 10.52 26.61
C PHE A 753 3.58 9.56 26.87
N GLN A 754 4.69 9.65 26.12
CA GLN A 754 5.86 8.77 26.19
C GLN A 754 5.52 7.27 26.12
N HIS A 755 4.76 6.86 25.11
CA HIS A 755 4.45 5.45 24.82
C HIS A 755 5.44 4.85 23.83
N PRO A 756 5.88 3.59 24.02
CA PRO A 756 6.49 2.81 22.94
C PRO A 756 5.47 2.53 21.82
N ILE A 757 5.94 2.31 20.59
CA ILE A 757 5.09 2.14 19.41
C ILE A 757 5.53 0.99 18.50
N VAL A 758 4.59 0.45 17.73
CA VAL A 758 4.84 -0.53 16.67
C VAL A 758 4.72 0.11 15.29
N ALA A 759 5.85 0.26 14.60
CA ALA A 759 5.94 0.68 13.21
C ALA A 759 5.65 -0.50 12.26
N ALA A 760 4.41 -0.63 11.82
CA ALA A 760 3.95 -1.69 10.93
C ALA A 760 4.18 -1.36 9.45
N SER A 761 4.81 -2.28 8.71
CA SER A 761 5.15 -2.14 7.30
C SER A 761 4.90 -3.46 6.53
N PRO A 762 4.46 -3.43 5.26
CA PRO A 762 4.14 -4.66 4.53
C PRO A 762 5.37 -5.29 3.88
N ILE A 763 5.98 -6.29 4.55
CA ILE A 763 7.00 -7.25 4.07
C ILE A 763 8.03 -6.63 3.08
N ASP A 764 8.57 -5.45 3.41
CA ASP A 764 9.64 -4.81 2.64
C ASP A 764 10.59 -4.00 3.53
N VAL A 765 11.89 -4.26 3.36
CA VAL A 765 12.98 -3.66 4.15
C VAL A 765 13.05 -2.14 4.00
N ASN A 766 12.72 -1.62 2.81
CA ASN A 766 12.76 -0.19 2.53
C ASN A 766 11.54 0.51 3.13
N LEU A 767 10.36 -0.12 3.13
CA LEU A 767 9.17 0.42 3.78
C LEU A 767 9.31 0.44 5.31
N ALA A 768 9.87 -0.60 5.92
CA ALA A 768 10.23 -0.61 7.34
C ALA A 768 11.19 0.54 7.69
N LYS A 769 12.28 0.68 6.92
CA LYS A 769 13.25 1.77 7.07
C LYS A 769 12.63 3.16 6.86
N GLN A 770 11.77 3.32 5.85
CA GLN A 770 11.10 4.59 5.56
C GLN A 770 10.18 5.01 6.70
N LEU A 771 9.38 4.10 7.27
CA LEU A 771 8.49 4.41 8.38
C LEU A 771 9.27 4.84 9.63
N ASN A 772 10.38 4.16 9.94
CA ASN A 772 11.26 4.55 11.04
C ASN A 772 11.92 5.93 10.81
N ILE A 773 12.31 6.26 9.57
CA ILE A 773 12.79 7.60 9.20
C ILE A 773 11.68 8.66 9.36
N LEU A 774 10.43 8.34 9.01
CA LEU A 774 9.28 9.26 9.16
C LEU A 774 8.94 9.51 10.64
N LEU A 775 9.07 8.50 11.50
CA LEU A 775 8.91 8.62 12.96
C LEU A 775 10.05 9.43 13.60
N GLU A 776 11.30 9.17 13.21
CA GLU A 776 12.47 9.93 13.67
C GLU A 776 12.38 11.41 13.25
N ASN A 777 11.97 11.70 12.01
CA ASN A 777 11.74 13.06 11.51
C ASN A 777 10.56 13.79 12.21
N LEU A 778 9.62 13.06 12.81
CA LEU A 778 8.56 13.61 13.65
C LEU A 778 9.06 13.97 15.06
N GLY A 779 10.21 13.41 15.48
CA GLY A 779 10.79 13.56 16.80
C GLY A 779 10.59 12.37 17.73
N VAL A 780 10.10 11.23 17.23
CA VAL A 780 9.99 9.99 18.02
C VAL A 780 11.37 9.36 18.18
N SER A 781 11.77 8.99 19.41
CA SER A 781 13.02 8.25 19.59
C SER A 781 12.87 6.83 19.05
N LEU A 782 13.85 6.39 18.25
CA LEU A 782 13.90 5.00 17.78
C LEU A 782 14.06 3.98 18.92
N ASP A 783 14.51 4.39 20.10
CA ASP A 783 14.57 3.51 21.29
C ASP A 783 13.17 3.18 21.83
N THR A 784 12.15 4.00 21.51
CA THR A 784 10.73 3.73 21.80
C THR A 784 9.98 3.06 20.64
N VAL A 785 10.68 2.68 19.56
CA VAL A 785 10.07 2.03 18.38
C VAL A 785 10.40 0.55 18.37
N MET A 786 9.40 -0.29 18.10
CA MET A 786 9.56 -1.64 17.56
C MET A 786 8.97 -1.68 16.15
N MET A 787 9.40 -2.60 15.29
CA MET A 787 8.82 -2.75 13.94
C MET A 787 8.01 -4.04 13.80
N ASP A 788 6.91 -3.99 13.04
CA ASP A 788 6.19 -5.16 12.54
C ASP A 788 6.36 -5.25 11.01
N PRO A 789 7.04 -6.26 10.47
CA PRO A 789 7.20 -6.48 9.03
C PRO A 789 5.97 -7.14 8.37
N SER A 790 4.84 -7.28 9.10
CA SER A 790 3.60 -7.98 8.70
C SER A 790 3.77 -9.48 8.54
N VAL A 791 3.55 -10.24 9.62
CA VAL A 791 3.81 -11.69 9.67
C VAL A 791 2.85 -12.52 8.81
N GLY A 792 3.41 -13.36 7.94
CA GLY A 792 2.71 -14.50 7.32
C GLY A 792 2.77 -15.76 8.18
N ALA A 793 1.64 -16.45 8.36
CA ALA A 793 1.57 -17.72 9.08
C ALA A 793 2.24 -18.88 8.30
N LEU A 794 2.57 -19.99 8.98
CA LEU A 794 3.13 -21.19 8.34
C LEU A 794 2.29 -21.67 7.15
N GLY A 795 2.87 -21.68 5.95
CA GLY A 795 2.20 -22.02 4.68
C GLY A 795 1.50 -20.85 3.98
N TYR A 796 1.45 -19.67 4.60
CA TYR A 796 0.79 -18.46 4.13
C TYR A 796 1.77 -17.27 4.06
N GLY A 797 2.91 -17.47 3.39
CA GLY A 797 3.91 -16.41 3.13
C GLY A 797 4.91 -16.15 4.26
N ILE A 798 5.04 -17.07 5.22
CA ILE A 798 6.05 -17.03 6.29
C ILE A 798 7.47 -16.87 5.73
N GLU A 799 7.75 -17.45 4.56
CA GLU A 799 9.06 -17.42 3.89
C GLU A 799 9.47 -16.02 3.43
N TYR A 800 8.51 -15.17 3.02
CA TYR A 800 8.76 -13.77 2.70
C TYR A 800 9.04 -12.96 3.97
N THR A 801 8.26 -13.21 5.02
CA THR A 801 8.42 -12.59 6.35
C THR A 801 9.82 -12.89 6.91
N TYR A 802 10.18 -14.17 6.96
CA TYR A 802 11.47 -14.66 7.43
C TYR A 802 12.63 -14.03 6.65
N SER A 803 12.55 -14.05 5.31
CA SER A 803 13.58 -13.45 4.44
C SER A 803 13.73 -11.94 4.61
N VAL A 804 12.64 -11.22 4.94
CA VAL A 804 12.68 -9.78 5.21
C VAL A 804 13.24 -9.49 6.60
N MET A 805 12.85 -10.25 7.63
CA MET A 805 13.41 -10.14 8.98
C MET A 805 14.92 -10.45 9.02
N GLU A 806 15.38 -11.51 8.35
CA GLU A 806 16.83 -11.76 8.21
C GLU A 806 17.56 -10.60 7.54
N ARG A 807 17.01 -10.04 6.45
CA ARG A 807 17.61 -8.90 5.74
C ARG A 807 17.66 -7.64 6.60
N ILE A 808 16.62 -7.38 7.38
CA ILE A 808 16.58 -6.30 8.37
C ILE A 808 17.66 -6.52 9.43
N ARG A 809 17.72 -7.71 10.02
CA ARG A 809 18.67 -8.08 11.08
C ARG A 809 20.13 -8.01 10.61
N LEU A 810 20.41 -8.49 9.39
CA LEU A 810 21.73 -8.38 8.77
C LEU A 810 22.11 -6.92 8.50
N ALA A 811 21.20 -6.09 7.98
CA ALA A 811 21.47 -4.67 7.77
C ALA A 811 21.75 -3.93 9.09
N ALA A 812 20.93 -4.19 10.12
CA ALA A 812 21.08 -3.62 11.45
C ALA A 812 22.44 -3.95 12.09
N LEU A 813 22.86 -5.22 12.07
CA LEU A 813 24.05 -5.70 12.79
C LEU A 813 25.36 -5.61 11.98
N THR A 814 25.34 -5.89 10.67
CA THR A 814 26.56 -5.95 9.83
C THR A 814 26.82 -4.67 9.04
N GLN A 815 25.78 -3.94 8.64
CA GLN A 815 25.88 -2.70 7.87
C GLN A 815 25.66 -1.45 8.74
N GLN A 816 25.41 -1.64 10.05
CA GLN A 816 25.15 -0.57 11.02
C GLN A 816 23.99 0.35 10.60
N ASP A 817 22.94 -0.21 9.99
CA ASP A 817 21.78 0.56 9.55
C ASP A 817 20.89 0.95 10.75
N GLU A 818 21.21 2.10 11.38
CA GLU A 818 20.55 2.62 12.58
C GLU A 818 19.02 2.63 12.53
N LYS A 819 18.45 2.81 11.33
CA LYS A 819 17.01 2.95 11.11
C LYS A 819 16.32 1.57 10.99
N LEU A 820 17.10 0.49 10.98
CA LEU A 820 16.68 -0.90 11.09
C LEU A 820 17.12 -1.57 12.40
N GLN A 821 17.86 -0.86 13.26
CA GLN A 821 18.31 -1.34 14.58
C GLN A 821 17.23 -1.33 15.68
N VAL A 822 15.94 -1.30 15.33
CA VAL A 822 14.85 -1.40 16.32
C VAL A 822 14.41 -2.86 16.52
N PRO A 823 13.91 -3.25 17.72
CA PRO A 823 13.39 -4.60 17.94
C PRO A 823 12.25 -4.96 16.99
N ILE A 824 12.08 -6.25 16.69
CA ILE A 824 11.00 -6.75 15.84
C ILE A 824 9.90 -7.39 16.69
N ILE A 825 8.65 -6.99 16.45
CA ILE A 825 7.44 -7.58 17.03
C ILE A 825 6.64 -8.34 15.96
N CYS A 826 6.07 -9.47 16.35
CA CYS A 826 5.45 -10.43 15.44
C CYS A 826 4.06 -10.85 15.93
N ASN A 827 2.99 -10.40 15.27
CA ASN A 827 1.62 -10.75 15.66
C ASN A 827 1.18 -12.10 15.04
N LEU A 828 1.46 -13.20 15.74
CA LEU A 828 1.29 -14.56 15.21
C LEU A 828 -0.16 -15.04 15.33
N GLY A 829 -0.75 -14.88 16.52
CA GLY A 829 -2.03 -15.47 16.87
C GLY A 829 -3.18 -15.00 15.98
N ARG A 830 -3.14 -13.74 15.52
CA ARG A 830 -4.11 -13.18 14.58
C ARG A 830 -4.10 -13.90 13.23
N GLU A 831 -2.94 -14.28 12.72
CA GLU A 831 -2.81 -14.85 11.37
C GLU A 831 -2.83 -16.38 11.35
N VAL A 832 -2.21 -17.04 12.35
CA VAL A 832 -2.20 -18.52 12.43
C VAL A 832 -3.62 -19.07 12.58
N TRP A 833 -4.44 -18.54 13.48
CA TRP A 833 -5.78 -19.07 13.74
C TRP A 833 -6.85 -18.66 12.70
N LYS A 834 -6.45 -17.93 11.64
CA LYS A 834 -7.21 -17.81 10.38
C LYS A 834 -6.91 -18.93 9.39
N ALA A 835 -5.76 -19.59 9.50
CA ALA A 835 -5.34 -20.62 8.55
C ALA A 835 -6.36 -21.77 8.47
N LYS A 836 -6.64 -22.24 7.25
CA LYS A 836 -7.60 -23.30 6.99
C LYS A 836 -7.27 -24.57 7.79
N GLU A 837 -5.99 -24.87 7.91
CA GLU A 837 -5.41 -26.01 8.62
C GLU A 837 -5.64 -25.96 10.14
N CYS A 838 -5.92 -24.79 10.74
CA CYS A 838 -6.36 -24.71 12.13
C CYS A 838 -7.88 -24.98 12.29
N ARG A 839 -8.68 -24.82 11.23
CA ARG A 839 -10.15 -24.93 11.25
C ARG A 839 -10.70 -26.23 10.67
N LEU A 840 -9.95 -26.93 9.81
CA LEU A 840 -10.32 -28.26 9.32
C LEU A 840 -10.35 -29.29 10.46
N PRO A 841 -11.36 -30.17 10.53
CA PRO A 841 -11.50 -31.18 11.57
C PRO A 841 -10.35 -32.21 11.56
N THR A 842 -10.31 -33.07 12.57
CA THR A 842 -9.39 -34.23 12.59
C THR A 842 -9.72 -35.21 11.46
N ASP A 843 -8.72 -35.55 10.65
CA ASP A 843 -8.83 -36.51 9.54
C ASP A 843 -7.54 -37.35 9.38
N GLU A 844 -7.57 -38.40 8.55
CA GLU A 844 -6.43 -39.33 8.38
C GLU A 844 -5.20 -38.72 7.66
N LEU A 845 -5.39 -37.67 6.87
CA LEU A 845 -4.35 -37.03 6.04
C LEU A 845 -3.66 -35.88 6.80
N LEU A 846 -4.43 -35.03 7.47
CA LEU A 846 -3.94 -33.87 8.22
C LEU A 846 -3.78 -34.13 9.72
N GLY A 847 -4.21 -35.31 10.20
CA GLY A 847 -4.13 -35.71 11.59
C GLY A 847 -5.03 -34.90 12.52
N ASP A 848 -4.76 -34.99 13.81
CA ASP A 848 -5.51 -34.32 14.87
C ASP A 848 -5.49 -32.78 14.76
N GLN A 849 -6.68 -32.16 14.84
CA GLN A 849 -6.86 -30.71 14.68
C GLN A 849 -6.21 -29.89 15.80
N GLU A 850 -6.34 -30.32 17.06
CA GLU A 850 -5.73 -29.60 18.18
C GLU A 850 -4.20 -29.58 18.05
N ARG A 851 -3.59 -30.77 17.90
CA ARG A 851 -2.16 -30.92 17.69
C ARG A 851 -1.68 -30.12 16.47
N ARG A 852 -2.44 -30.13 15.38
CA ARG A 852 -2.14 -29.38 14.15
C ARG A 852 -2.15 -27.86 14.39
N GLY A 853 -3.19 -27.31 15.01
CA GLY A 853 -3.27 -25.88 15.33
C GLY A 853 -2.17 -25.41 16.30
N VAL A 854 -1.96 -26.16 17.39
CA VAL A 854 -0.89 -25.91 18.37
C VAL A 854 0.50 -25.93 17.71
N MET A 855 0.77 -26.91 16.86
CA MET A 855 2.05 -27.00 16.15
C MET A 855 2.21 -25.91 15.09
N MET A 856 1.16 -25.46 14.41
CA MET A 856 1.26 -24.34 13.47
C MET A 856 1.65 -23.04 14.18
N GLU A 857 1.06 -22.74 15.35
CA GLU A 857 1.42 -21.54 16.11
C GLU A 857 2.84 -21.64 16.69
N ALA A 858 3.19 -22.79 17.26
CA ALA A 858 4.55 -23.03 17.80
C ALA A 858 5.65 -23.02 16.72
N ILE A 859 5.40 -23.57 15.52
CA ILE A 859 6.36 -23.54 14.40
C ILE A 859 6.45 -22.12 13.82
N THR A 860 5.34 -21.39 13.70
CA THR A 860 5.37 -19.98 13.25
C THR A 860 6.20 -19.14 14.24
N ALA A 861 6.02 -19.34 15.54
CA ALA A 861 6.84 -18.74 16.59
C ALA A 861 8.34 -19.10 16.44
N ALA A 862 8.67 -20.39 16.30
CA ALA A 862 10.05 -20.85 16.11
C ALA A 862 10.72 -20.20 14.88
N CYS A 863 10.01 -20.08 13.75
CA CYS A 863 10.51 -19.39 12.57
C CYS A 863 10.77 -17.90 12.85
N MET A 864 9.83 -17.18 13.49
CA MET A 864 9.99 -15.74 13.77
C MET A 864 11.12 -15.48 14.78
N LEU A 865 11.31 -16.34 15.78
CA LEU A 865 12.45 -16.28 16.70
C LEU A 865 13.78 -16.39 15.94
N LEU A 866 13.91 -17.35 15.02
CA LEU A 866 15.15 -17.62 14.29
C LEU A 866 15.55 -16.52 13.28
N CYS A 867 14.60 -15.76 12.73
CA CYS A 867 14.90 -14.55 11.94
C CYS A 867 14.93 -13.24 12.75
N GLY A 868 14.72 -13.31 14.08
CA GLY A 868 14.97 -12.19 15.00
C GLY A 868 13.74 -11.41 15.47
N GLY A 869 12.63 -12.09 15.75
CA GLY A 869 11.52 -11.53 16.52
C GLY A 869 11.87 -11.43 18.00
N GLU A 870 11.91 -10.21 18.55
CA GLU A 870 12.07 -9.95 19.99
C GLU A 870 10.77 -10.13 20.78
N VAL A 871 9.62 -9.85 20.16
CA VAL A 871 8.30 -9.94 20.81
C VAL A 871 7.34 -10.74 19.94
N LEU A 872 6.71 -11.78 20.50
CA LEU A 872 5.69 -12.58 19.84
C LEU A 872 4.33 -12.34 20.49
N ILE A 873 3.27 -12.17 19.69
CA ILE A 873 1.89 -12.17 20.19
C ILE A 873 1.24 -13.50 19.79
N MET A 874 0.76 -14.26 20.77
CA MET A 874 0.27 -15.63 20.63
C MET A 874 -1.09 -15.82 21.32
N ARG A 875 -1.82 -16.87 20.93
CA ARG A 875 -3.18 -17.18 21.45
C ARG A 875 -3.27 -18.47 22.25
N HIS A 876 -2.72 -19.58 21.76
CA HIS A 876 -2.94 -20.87 22.41
C HIS A 876 -1.96 -21.11 23.56
N PRO A 877 -2.40 -21.38 24.80
CA PRO A 877 -1.51 -21.56 25.96
C PRO A 877 -0.40 -22.58 25.69
N ARG A 878 -0.78 -23.75 25.16
CA ARG A 878 0.20 -24.80 24.83
C ARG A 878 1.20 -24.44 23.72
N ALA A 879 0.85 -23.55 22.80
CA ALA A 879 1.80 -23.06 21.80
C ALA A 879 2.79 -22.08 22.43
N MET A 880 2.33 -21.25 23.36
CA MET A 880 3.19 -20.39 24.18
C MET A 880 4.16 -21.21 25.04
N ASP A 881 3.70 -22.29 25.70
CA ASP A 881 4.59 -23.17 26.48
C ASP A 881 5.74 -23.73 25.62
N LEU A 882 5.41 -24.21 24.41
CA LEU A 882 6.39 -24.73 23.44
C LEU A 882 7.39 -23.66 22.99
N ALA A 883 6.91 -22.42 22.78
CA ALA A 883 7.78 -21.29 22.41
C ALA A 883 8.65 -20.82 23.60
N LYS A 884 8.10 -20.74 24.81
CA LYS A 884 8.85 -20.42 26.04
C LYS A 884 9.97 -21.43 26.27
N GLU A 885 9.70 -22.72 26.10
CA GLU A 885 10.70 -23.77 26.29
C GLU A 885 11.77 -23.78 25.19
N LEU A 886 11.40 -23.49 23.94
CA LEU A 886 12.36 -23.29 22.86
C LEU A 886 13.28 -22.09 23.14
N ILE A 887 12.74 -20.95 23.61
CA ILE A 887 13.54 -19.78 23.97
C ILE A 887 14.49 -20.10 25.13
N ASN A 888 14.02 -20.79 26.19
CA ASN A 888 14.89 -21.25 27.28
C ASN A 888 16.06 -22.09 26.72
N SER A 889 15.73 -23.11 25.93
CA SER A 889 16.68 -24.09 25.39
C SER A 889 17.71 -23.49 24.42
N LEU A 890 17.36 -22.40 23.73
CA LEU A 890 18.26 -21.66 22.84
C LEU A 890 19.11 -20.60 23.56
N LEU A 891 18.75 -20.22 24.79
CA LEU A 891 19.51 -19.27 25.60
C LEU A 891 20.49 -19.94 26.59
N GLY A 892 20.21 -21.17 27.04
CA GLY A 892 21.12 -22.03 27.82
C GLY A 892 20.78 -22.17 29.30
#